data_AF-A0A8H6SC27-F1
#
_entry.id   AF-A0A8H6SC27-F1
#
_cell.length_a   1.000
_cell.length_b   1.000
_cell.length_c   1.000
_cell.angle_alpha   90.00
_cell.angle_beta   90.00
_cell.angle_gamma   90.00
#
_symmetry.space_group_name_H-M   'P 1'
#
loop_
_entity.id
_entity.type
_entity.pdbx_description
1 polymer ?
#
loop_
_entity_poly.entity_id
_entity_poly.type
_entity_poly.pdbx_seq_one_letter_code
_entity_poly.pdbx_strand_id
1 'polypeptide(L)'
;MASTKEEPTSASTVGANCQSSVYETTTPNIHRVGFGPRVLRGLARVGAISGSYWSERKRRSGRKTRERGGIEEDDGEKQAGGLVTSCVQPPPMASAIPNTIPEIDTRIARLRDEILELQRKRNELVPLLRLPNEILSHILALYAHGRGDYDWNAFHVDWIPIMCICRRLRDCVLGQPSLWSYIELGLSSRRALVETKIRNSGCRPLTVKMQLYSTFGDDVRGWFMSNHSAQIGSLQVQGESDVIDQLLKALGDYPLDTLHSLEIESDDEDLPRRYRVQLVLPNELLTGKLPRLKTLSLADVSVSWNLFRGLRRLELYGCRMLPAGSDLTIADILRLLEASPDLRSLSLATGAMSTDNSPDVPISIPNLGYLELRTGMVETTALLQAARLPPSATLELGNYTISAPVEVDNLRNLLTAIHAHLNRDDAPKRHALVLSIHQPAYPTTGPSSCRMELFRTAMEAEIAGQGNWALQDKEFTGVFKFRCETSDKAYVGQLIPELLRTACAEQVTHLDAGSTRDLDKAAWLGVFAVLPALESLCLTTMESRIAVSTAIAGLDALSSRAETTTRIHTLRLRAIDSNGARREHPYDHGEGEWLYRFTATLEAYVRGRREAWRSTGEACTPLSLLEIRDESRFLSFPLHRPQMEHIWEKMDGMGIIVLDGSEWNPKSLQEEEQYV
;
A
#
# COMPACT_ATOMS: atom_id res chain seq x y z
N MET A 1 -69.14 -41.05 49.27
CA MET A 1 -70.59 -40.98 48.95
C MET A 1 -70.75 -39.99 47.81
N ALA A 2 -71.59 -40.31 46.81
CA ALA A 2 -71.84 -39.51 45.59
C ALA A 2 -70.59 -39.33 44.67
N SER A 3 -70.64 -39.19 43.34
CA SER A 3 -71.68 -38.71 42.38
C SER A 3 -71.89 -37.19 42.47
N THR A 4 -72.08 -36.38 41.42
CA THR A 4 -72.20 -36.54 39.94
C THR A 4 -71.77 -35.15 39.37
N LYS A 5 -70.97 -35.00 38.31
CA LYS A 5 -71.28 -35.05 36.85
C LYS A 5 -72.22 -33.91 36.35
N GLU A 6 -71.88 -33.39 35.17
CA GLU A 6 -72.69 -32.61 34.18
C GLU A 6 -72.75 -31.06 34.22
N GLU A 7 -73.06 -30.52 33.03
CA GLU A 7 -72.89 -29.14 32.50
C GLU A 7 -74.30 -28.42 32.45
N PRO A 8 -74.71 -27.48 31.55
CA PRO A 8 -74.07 -26.76 30.41
C PRO A 8 -74.45 -25.24 30.26
N THR A 9 -74.40 -24.72 29.02
CA THR A 9 -74.74 -23.37 28.46
C THR A 9 -73.59 -22.34 28.47
N SER A 10 -73.11 -21.72 27.36
CA SER A 10 -73.68 -21.21 26.08
C SER A 10 -74.32 -19.80 26.21
N ALA A 11 -74.06 -18.78 25.37
CA ALA A 11 -73.22 -18.61 24.16
C ALA A 11 -72.70 -17.12 24.10
N SER A 12 -72.31 -16.41 23.01
CA SER A 12 -72.36 -16.61 21.54
C SER A 12 -71.47 -15.60 20.72
N THR A 13 -70.64 -16.14 19.80
CA THR A 13 -70.45 -15.65 18.40
C THR A 13 -69.59 -14.40 18.06
N VAL A 14 -69.07 -14.43 16.81
CA VAL A 14 -68.23 -13.45 16.05
C VAL A 14 -66.73 -13.45 16.40
N GLY A 15 -65.78 -13.64 15.46
CA GLY A 15 -65.90 -14.12 14.07
C GLY A 15 -64.80 -13.60 13.11
N ALA A 16 -63.82 -14.43 12.76
CA ALA A 16 -62.85 -14.17 11.68
C ALA A 16 -62.26 -15.48 11.12
N ASN A 17 -62.07 -15.56 9.80
CA ASN A 17 -61.38 -16.66 9.12
C ASN A 17 -59.96 -16.23 8.71
N CYS A 18 -58.99 -17.15 8.82
CA CYS A 18 -57.72 -17.07 8.12
C CYS A 18 -57.48 -18.39 7.39
N GLN A 19 -57.36 -18.35 6.06
CA GLN A 19 -56.96 -19.50 5.25
C GLN A 19 -55.43 -19.51 5.09
N SER A 20 -54.81 -20.66 5.28
CA SER A 20 -53.39 -20.87 4.99
C SER A 20 -53.17 -21.05 3.48
N SER A 21 -52.26 -20.24 2.91
CA SER A 21 -51.80 -20.44 1.53
C SER A 21 -50.58 -21.37 1.51
N VAL A 22 -50.67 -22.44 0.73
CA VAL A 22 -49.53 -23.31 0.39
C VAL A 22 -48.96 -22.82 -0.94
N TYR A 23 -47.67 -22.55 -1.01
CA TYR A 23 -46.98 -22.19 -2.26
C TYR A 23 -46.32 -23.41 -2.88
N GLU A 24 -46.83 -23.86 -4.03
CA GLU A 24 -46.21 -24.89 -4.85
C GLU A 24 -45.03 -24.30 -5.66
N THR A 25 -43.83 -24.85 -5.51
CA THR A 25 -42.65 -24.44 -6.28
C THR A 25 -42.69 -25.01 -7.69
N THR A 26 -43.04 -24.20 -8.68
CA THR A 26 -43.06 -24.59 -10.10
C THR A 26 -41.67 -24.50 -10.73
N THR A 27 -41.18 -25.61 -11.31
CA THR A 27 -39.88 -25.66 -12.00
C THR A 27 -39.97 -25.11 -13.43
N PRO A 28 -39.12 -24.16 -13.85
CA PRO A 28 -39.08 -23.71 -15.25
C PRO A 28 -38.30 -24.69 -16.13
N ASN A 29 -38.91 -25.12 -17.25
CA ASN A 29 -38.20 -25.82 -18.32
C ASN A 29 -37.26 -24.85 -19.06
N ILE A 30 -35.98 -25.21 -19.21
CA ILE A 30 -35.02 -24.48 -20.04
C ILE A 30 -34.61 -25.36 -21.21
N HIS A 31 -34.72 -24.82 -22.43
CA HIS A 31 -34.37 -25.54 -23.67
C HIS A 31 -32.87 -25.84 -23.75
N ARG A 32 -32.54 -27.06 -24.20
CA ARG A 32 -31.18 -27.43 -24.60
C ARG A 32 -30.74 -26.61 -25.81
N VAL A 33 -29.76 -25.73 -25.64
CA VAL A 33 -28.90 -25.23 -26.72
C VAL A 33 -27.54 -25.91 -26.58
N GLY A 34 -27.18 -26.76 -27.55
CA GLY A 34 -25.95 -27.54 -27.50
C GLY A 34 -24.77 -26.78 -28.12
N PHE A 35 -23.75 -26.48 -27.32
CA PHE A 35 -22.44 -26.03 -27.80
C PHE A 35 -21.41 -27.16 -27.72
N GLY A 36 -20.67 -27.37 -28.81
CA GLY A 36 -19.72 -28.48 -28.95
C GLY A 36 -18.30 -28.16 -28.43
N PRO A 37 -17.51 -29.17 -28.01
CA PRO A 37 -16.23 -28.95 -27.35
C PRO A 37 -15.08 -28.66 -28.35
N ARG A 38 -14.83 -27.38 -28.64
CA ARG A 38 -13.56 -26.88 -29.21
C ARG A 38 -13.16 -25.56 -28.54
N VAL A 39 -11.84 -25.31 -28.47
CA VAL A 39 -11.15 -24.23 -27.71
C VAL A 39 -10.83 -24.57 -26.24
N LEU A 40 -9.93 -25.55 -26.05
CA LEU A 40 -9.09 -25.70 -24.85
C LEU A 40 -7.71 -26.27 -25.25
N ARG A 41 -6.97 -25.51 -26.06
CA ARG A 41 -5.52 -25.68 -26.33
C ARG A 41 -4.92 -24.31 -26.63
N GLY A 42 -4.42 -23.62 -25.60
CA GLY A 42 -3.92 -22.24 -25.75
C GLY A 42 -3.06 -21.69 -24.61
N LEU A 43 -3.15 -22.22 -23.38
CA LEU A 43 -2.40 -21.73 -22.22
C LEU A 43 -1.54 -22.84 -21.61
N ALA A 44 -0.38 -23.08 -22.23
CA ALA A 44 0.65 -24.02 -21.73
C ALA A 44 2.04 -23.76 -22.34
N ARG A 45 2.44 -22.49 -22.54
CA ARG A 45 3.74 -22.20 -23.20
C ARG A 45 4.44 -20.86 -22.92
N VAL A 46 4.16 -20.19 -21.80
CA VAL A 46 4.96 -19.06 -21.30
C VAL A 46 5.24 -19.29 -19.81
N GLY A 47 6.47 -19.72 -19.48
CA GLY A 47 6.83 -20.11 -18.11
C GLY A 47 8.10 -20.96 -17.99
N ALA A 48 9.10 -20.76 -18.86
CA ALA A 48 10.28 -21.64 -18.94
C ALA A 48 11.57 -20.96 -19.47
N ILE A 49 11.77 -19.65 -19.22
CA ILE A 49 13.02 -18.94 -19.59
C ILE A 49 13.51 -18.05 -18.42
N SER A 50 13.90 -18.69 -17.31
CA SER A 50 14.72 -18.08 -16.25
C SER A 50 15.44 -19.19 -15.46
N GLY A 51 16.62 -19.61 -15.93
CA GLY A 51 17.30 -20.75 -15.30
C GLY A 51 18.50 -21.40 -16.02
N SER A 52 19.21 -20.69 -16.91
CA SER A 52 20.23 -21.31 -17.78
C SER A 52 21.42 -20.39 -18.15
N TYR A 53 21.97 -19.65 -17.19
CA TYR A 53 23.05 -18.67 -17.45
C TYR A 53 24.38 -18.87 -16.68
N TRP A 54 24.66 -20.09 -16.18
CA TRP A 54 25.86 -20.36 -15.37
C TRP A 54 26.62 -21.68 -15.67
N SER A 55 26.55 -22.22 -16.90
CA SER A 55 27.26 -23.48 -17.22
C SER A 55 27.67 -23.71 -18.68
N GLU A 56 28.11 -22.69 -19.45
CA GLU A 56 28.67 -22.95 -20.80
C GLU A 56 29.73 -21.91 -21.23
N ARG A 57 31.01 -22.14 -20.90
CA ARG A 57 32.12 -21.26 -21.36
C ARG A 57 33.44 -21.97 -21.64
N LYS A 58 33.47 -22.85 -22.65
CA LYS A 58 34.72 -23.31 -23.29
C LYS A 58 34.52 -23.57 -24.79
N ARG A 59 35.53 -23.17 -25.59
CA ARG A 59 35.72 -23.46 -27.03
C ARG A 59 34.62 -22.96 -27.99
N ARG A 60 34.89 -21.82 -28.63
CA ARG A 60 35.15 -21.80 -30.09
C ARG A 60 36.03 -20.60 -30.47
N SER A 61 37.14 -20.89 -31.15
CA SER A 61 38.03 -19.90 -31.74
C SER A 61 37.59 -19.61 -33.18
N GLY A 62 37.46 -18.33 -33.55
CA GLY A 62 37.12 -17.92 -34.91
C GLY A 62 37.79 -16.60 -35.27
N ARG A 63 38.88 -16.65 -36.05
CA ARG A 63 39.47 -15.46 -36.67
C ARG A 63 38.46 -14.85 -37.64
N LYS A 64 38.26 -13.53 -37.57
CA LYS A 64 38.17 -12.70 -38.79
C LYS A 64 38.90 -11.39 -38.58
N THR A 65 39.46 -10.89 -39.66
CA THR A 65 40.38 -9.75 -39.74
C THR A 65 39.63 -8.45 -40.06
N ARG A 66 40.27 -7.30 -39.72
CA ARG A 66 40.47 -6.09 -40.55
C ARG A 66 39.27 -5.67 -41.43
N GLU A 67 38.76 -4.45 -41.35
CA GLU A 67 39.53 -3.20 -41.45
C GLU A 67 39.17 -2.13 -40.40
N ARG A 68 39.93 -1.02 -40.39
CA ARG A 68 39.71 0.15 -39.53
C ARG A 68 40.00 1.40 -40.36
N GLY A 69 39.08 2.36 -40.37
CA GLY A 69 39.27 3.66 -41.02
C GLY A 69 40.39 4.46 -40.35
N GLY A 70 40.93 5.44 -41.10
CA GLY A 70 42.01 6.30 -40.63
C GLY A 70 41.57 7.30 -39.55
N ILE A 71 42.58 7.93 -38.95
CA ILE A 71 42.49 9.12 -38.11
C ILE A 71 43.49 10.10 -38.73
N GLU A 72 43.11 11.37 -38.88
CA GLU A 72 43.96 12.41 -39.46
C GLU A 72 45.05 12.85 -38.48
N GLU A 73 46.18 13.29 -39.02
CA GLU A 73 47.31 13.88 -38.28
C GLU A 73 47.07 15.39 -38.14
N ASP A 74 47.39 15.96 -36.98
CA ASP A 74 47.54 17.40 -36.80
C ASP A 74 48.71 17.69 -35.84
N ASP A 75 49.60 18.61 -36.23
CA ASP A 75 50.94 18.78 -35.66
C ASP A 75 51.03 20.03 -34.76
N GLY A 76 51.14 19.81 -33.45
CA GLY A 76 51.21 20.88 -32.43
C GLY A 76 52.56 20.94 -31.69
N GLU A 77 53.55 21.63 -32.25
CA GLU A 77 54.91 21.70 -31.70
C GLU A 77 55.12 22.87 -30.70
N LYS A 78 56.02 22.66 -29.71
CA LYS A 78 56.57 23.63 -28.73
C LYS A 78 55.59 24.02 -27.60
N GLN A 79 56.00 24.24 -26.34
CA GLN A 79 57.29 24.72 -25.81
C GLN A 79 57.82 23.94 -24.59
N ALA A 80 59.00 24.31 -24.10
CA ALA A 80 59.72 23.63 -23.01
C ALA A 80 59.50 24.27 -21.63
N GLY A 81 59.53 23.45 -20.58
CA GLY A 81 59.59 23.86 -19.17
C GLY A 81 60.00 22.67 -18.29
N GLY A 82 61.27 22.61 -17.87
CA GLY A 82 61.83 21.46 -17.16
C GLY A 82 62.04 21.71 -15.66
N LEU A 83 61.73 20.71 -14.82
CA LEU A 83 62.07 20.68 -13.40
C LEU A 83 62.23 19.24 -12.89
N VAL A 84 63.48 18.89 -12.52
CA VAL A 84 63.93 17.78 -11.63
C VAL A 84 63.13 16.46 -11.67
N THR A 85 63.58 15.50 -12.49
CA THR A 85 63.23 14.08 -12.34
C THR A 85 64.19 13.38 -11.36
N SER A 86 63.64 12.80 -10.29
CA SER A 86 64.40 11.89 -9.41
C SER A 86 64.55 10.52 -10.05
N CYS A 87 65.77 9.96 -10.05
CA CYS A 87 66.09 8.71 -10.73
C CYS A 87 65.55 7.46 -9.99
N VAL A 88 64.28 7.12 -10.24
CA VAL A 88 63.75 5.78 -9.91
C VAL A 88 64.29 4.78 -10.95
N GLN A 89 65.08 3.79 -10.52
CA GLN A 89 65.53 2.73 -11.41
C GLN A 89 64.35 1.84 -11.85
N PRO A 90 64.26 1.45 -13.13
CA PRO A 90 63.22 0.54 -13.59
C PRO A 90 63.45 -0.88 -13.02
N PRO A 91 62.40 -1.57 -12.53
CA PRO A 91 62.55 -2.93 -12.02
C PRO A 91 62.93 -3.92 -13.15
N PRO A 92 63.73 -4.96 -12.87
CA PRO A 92 64.24 -5.89 -13.89
C PRO A 92 63.14 -6.85 -14.41
N MET A 93 62.32 -6.38 -15.33
CA MET A 93 61.18 -7.12 -15.91
C MET A 93 61.58 -7.99 -17.11
N ALA A 94 62.30 -9.08 -16.84
CA ALA A 94 62.55 -10.14 -17.83
C ALA A 94 62.72 -11.53 -17.17
N SER A 95 61.83 -11.93 -16.26
CA SER A 95 61.77 -13.32 -15.80
C SER A 95 61.43 -14.22 -16.99
N ALA A 96 62.30 -15.17 -17.33
CA ALA A 96 62.07 -16.11 -18.43
C ALA A 96 60.71 -16.81 -18.31
N ILE A 97 60.03 -17.01 -19.44
CA ILE A 97 58.71 -17.64 -19.46
C ILE A 97 58.87 -19.09 -18.98
N PRO A 98 58.09 -19.54 -17.97
CA PRO A 98 58.16 -20.91 -17.48
C PRO A 98 57.77 -21.91 -18.56
N ASN A 99 58.57 -22.98 -18.71
CA ASN A 99 58.50 -23.89 -19.85
C ASN A 99 57.87 -25.25 -19.51
N THR A 100 57.60 -25.54 -18.24
CA THR A 100 56.90 -26.75 -17.81
C THR A 100 55.54 -26.45 -17.19
N ILE A 101 54.59 -27.40 -17.29
CA ILE A 101 53.25 -27.25 -16.71
C ILE A 101 53.31 -26.96 -15.19
N PRO A 102 54.12 -27.66 -14.37
CA PRO A 102 54.23 -27.36 -12.94
C PRO A 102 54.74 -25.94 -12.64
N GLU A 103 55.68 -25.39 -13.42
CA GLU A 103 56.12 -24.01 -13.26
C GLU A 103 55.00 -23.01 -13.62
N ILE A 104 54.25 -23.29 -14.69
CA ILE A 104 53.10 -22.47 -15.13
C ILE A 104 52.01 -22.47 -14.05
N ASP A 105 51.63 -23.64 -13.53
CA ASP A 105 50.63 -23.75 -12.46
C ASP A 105 51.10 -23.09 -11.16
N THR A 106 52.39 -23.22 -10.80
CA THR A 106 53.00 -22.52 -9.66
C THR A 106 52.96 -21.00 -9.85
N ARG A 107 53.24 -20.50 -11.06
CA ARG A 107 53.16 -19.06 -11.36
C ARG A 107 51.72 -18.56 -11.36
N ILE A 108 50.76 -19.37 -11.82
CA ILE A 108 49.32 -19.09 -11.75
C ILE A 108 48.84 -19.03 -10.29
N ALA A 109 49.29 -19.94 -9.42
CA ALA A 109 48.98 -19.91 -7.99
C ALA A 109 49.50 -18.61 -7.35
N ARG A 110 50.80 -18.31 -7.49
CA ARG A 110 51.39 -17.07 -6.97
C ARG A 110 50.69 -15.80 -7.48
N LEU A 111 50.33 -15.74 -8.76
CA LEU A 111 49.60 -14.60 -9.32
C LEU A 111 48.16 -14.48 -8.78
N ARG A 112 47.49 -15.59 -8.45
CA ARG A 112 46.18 -15.56 -7.77
C ARG A 112 46.32 -15.03 -6.35
N ASP A 113 47.34 -15.44 -5.60
CA ASP A 113 47.58 -14.95 -4.25
C ASP A 113 47.89 -13.45 -4.23
N GLU A 114 48.71 -12.98 -5.18
CA GLU A 114 49.03 -11.57 -5.41
C GLU A 114 47.79 -10.74 -5.78
N ILE A 115 46.91 -11.27 -6.65
CA ILE A 115 45.61 -10.65 -6.98
C ILE A 115 44.67 -10.62 -5.76
N LEU A 116 44.60 -11.69 -4.97
CA LEU A 116 43.77 -11.76 -3.76
C LEU A 116 44.24 -10.75 -2.69
N GLU A 117 45.54 -10.56 -2.55
CA GLU A 117 46.10 -9.55 -1.64
C GLU A 117 45.82 -8.11 -2.09
N LEU A 118 45.93 -7.83 -3.39
CA LEU A 118 45.54 -6.53 -3.96
C LEU A 118 44.03 -6.29 -3.85
N GLN A 119 43.20 -7.33 -4.01
CA GLN A 119 41.76 -7.27 -3.77
C GLN A 119 41.43 -7.01 -2.29
N ARG A 120 42.18 -7.62 -1.35
CA ARG A 120 42.06 -7.35 0.09
C ARG A 120 42.35 -5.87 0.40
N LYS A 121 43.49 -5.35 -0.07
CA LYS A 121 43.86 -3.93 0.10
C LYS A 121 42.87 -2.97 -0.57
N ARG A 122 42.36 -3.30 -1.76
CA ARG A 122 41.28 -2.53 -2.39
C ARG A 122 40.03 -2.49 -1.52
N ASN A 123 39.62 -3.62 -0.95
CA ASN A 123 38.46 -3.69 -0.07
C ASN A 123 38.67 -2.91 1.24
N GLU A 124 39.87 -2.93 1.82
CA GLU A 124 40.24 -2.13 3.00
C GLU A 124 40.17 -0.60 2.73
N LEU A 125 40.28 -0.17 1.47
CA LEU A 125 40.16 1.23 1.07
C LEU A 125 38.72 1.66 0.69
N VAL A 126 37.82 0.72 0.37
CA VAL A 126 36.42 1.05 0.03
C VAL A 126 35.67 1.54 1.28
N PRO A 127 35.09 2.76 1.29
CA PRO A 127 34.46 3.32 2.50
C PRO A 127 33.39 2.44 3.16
N LEU A 128 32.52 1.81 2.36
CA LEU A 128 31.52 0.85 2.83
C LEU A 128 32.16 -0.32 3.61
N LEU A 129 33.27 -0.87 3.08
CA LEU A 129 33.98 -2.00 3.67
C LEU A 129 34.95 -1.60 4.79
N ARG A 130 34.98 -0.33 5.18
CA ARG A 130 35.64 0.17 6.40
C ARG A 130 34.69 0.31 7.60
N LEU A 131 33.38 0.19 7.40
CA LEU A 131 32.39 0.20 8.49
C LEU A 131 32.61 -0.99 9.47
N PRO A 132 32.13 -0.92 10.72
CA PRO A 132 32.12 -2.07 11.65
C PRO A 132 31.27 -3.25 11.12
N ASN A 133 31.51 -4.47 11.62
CA ASN A 133 30.78 -5.66 11.18
C ASN A 133 29.29 -5.57 11.52
N GLU A 134 28.97 -4.93 12.63
CA GLU A 134 27.63 -4.69 13.17
C GLU A 134 26.81 -3.82 12.22
N ILE A 135 27.43 -2.73 11.73
CA ILE A 135 26.82 -1.80 10.77
C ILE A 135 26.68 -2.47 9.40
N LEU A 136 27.67 -3.26 8.96
CA LEU A 136 27.56 -4.07 7.75
C LEU A 136 26.40 -5.07 7.83
N SER A 137 26.32 -5.88 8.89
CA SER A 137 25.22 -6.82 9.11
C SER A 137 23.85 -6.14 9.22
N HIS A 138 23.77 -4.92 9.76
CA HIS A 138 22.53 -4.15 9.75
C HIS A 138 22.15 -3.67 8.34
N ILE A 139 23.08 -3.12 7.56
CA ILE A 139 22.85 -2.74 6.15
C ILE A 139 22.46 -3.97 5.31
N LEU A 140 23.10 -5.12 5.54
CA LEU A 140 22.81 -6.39 4.89
C LEU A 140 21.42 -6.92 5.27
N ALA A 141 20.97 -6.71 6.52
CA ALA A 141 19.60 -7.01 6.91
C ALA A 141 18.59 -6.14 6.16
N LEU A 142 18.79 -4.82 6.15
CA LEU A 142 17.91 -3.89 5.44
C LEU A 142 17.85 -4.18 3.93
N TYR A 143 18.97 -4.61 3.32
CA TYR A 143 18.97 -5.08 1.95
C TYR A 143 18.16 -6.39 1.79
N ALA A 144 18.40 -7.38 2.66
CA ALA A 144 17.80 -8.71 2.56
C ALA A 144 16.29 -8.73 2.82
N HIS A 145 15.75 -7.85 3.66
CA HIS A 145 14.30 -7.72 3.86
C HIS A 145 13.66 -6.77 2.82
N GLY A 146 14.47 -5.91 2.18
CA GLY A 146 14.01 -4.95 1.19
C GLY A 146 13.55 -3.62 1.79
N ARG A 147 13.02 -2.75 0.93
CA ARG A 147 12.61 -1.37 1.29
C ARG A 147 11.23 -0.97 0.76
N GLY A 148 10.37 -1.97 0.51
CA GLY A 148 8.96 -1.79 0.13
C GLY A 148 8.07 -2.68 0.99
N ASP A 149 6.77 -2.66 0.74
CA ASP A 149 5.71 -3.31 1.56
C ASP A 149 5.72 -4.86 1.55
N TYR A 150 6.82 -5.48 1.14
CA TYR A 150 6.92 -6.88 0.75
C TYR A 150 8.21 -7.54 1.27
N ASP A 151 8.12 -8.25 2.40
CA ASP A 151 9.18 -9.05 3.06
C ASP A 151 9.78 -10.20 2.21
N TRP A 152 9.32 -10.36 0.97
CA TRP A 152 9.58 -11.48 0.07
C TRP A 152 11.09 -11.68 -0.22
N ASN A 153 11.86 -10.59 -0.20
CA ASN A 153 13.32 -10.64 -0.44
C ASN A 153 14.06 -11.54 0.57
N ALA A 154 13.58 -11.69 1.82
CA ALA A 154 14.25 -12.48 2.85
C ALA A 154 14.04 -13.99 2.66
N PHE A 155 12.86 -14.37 2.17
CA PHE A 155 12.51 -15.74 1.81
C PHE A 155 13.31 -16.23 0.61
N HIS A 156 13.40 -15.39 -0.42
CA HIS A 156 14.21 -15.63 -1.61
C HIS A 156 15.73 -15.66 -1.31
N VAL A 157 16.52 -16.00 -2.33
CA VAL A 157 17.98 -16.12 -2.24
C VAL A 157 18.74 -15.01 -2.98
N ASP A 158 18.06 -13.96 -3.41
CA ASP A 158 18.67 -12.92 -4.25
C ASP A 158 19.64 -11.98 -3.51
N TRP A 159 19.71 -12.10 -2.18
CA TRP A 159 20.80 -11.53 -1.36
C TRP A 159 22.05 -12.44 -1.28
N ILE A 160 21.97 -13.74 -1.59
CA ILE A 160 23.12 -14.66 -1.57
C ILE A 160 24.29 -14.20 -2.45
N PRO A 161 24.10 -13.61 -3.65
CA PRO A 161 25.19 -13.04 -4.45
C PRO A 161 26.09 -12.03 -3.72
N ILE A 162 25.62 -11.36 -2.66
CA ILE A 162 26.45 -10.46 -1.86
C ILE A 162 27.59 -11.22 -1.15
N MET A 163 27.35 -12.47 -0.75
CA MET A 163 28.39 -13.36 -0.19
C MET A 163 29.46 -13.78 -1.21
N CYS A 164 29.30 -13.43 -2.49
CA CYS A 164 30.29 -13.63 -3.54
C CYS A 164 31.16 -12.38 -3.80
N ILE A 165 30.82 -11.21 -3.21
CA ILE A 165 31.55 -9.94 -3.43
C ILE A 165 32.91 -9.96 -2.71
N CYS A 166 32.94 -10.30 -1.43
CA CYS A 166 34.18 -10.48 -0.67
C CYS A 166 33.98 -11.37 0.57
N ARG A 167 35.09 -11.89 1.12
CA ARG A 167 35.07 -12.73 2.34
C ARG A 167 34.39 -12.02 3.51
N ARG A 168 34.74 -10.75 3.79
CA ARG A 168 34.16 -10.00 4.92
C ARG A 168 32.62 -9.93 4.88
N LEU A 169 32.02 -9.65 3.71
CA LEU A 169 30.56 -9.64 3.57
C LEU A 169 29.95 -11.04 3.72
N ARG A 170 30.59 -12.07 3.16
CA ARG A 170 30.21 -13.48 3.40
C ARG A 170 30.21 -13.83 4.88
N ASP A 171 31.24 -13.42 5.61
CA ASP A 171 31.41 -13.73 7.03
C ASP A 171 30.39 -12.95 7.89
N CYS A 172 30.08 -11.69 7.55
CA CYS A 172 28.99 -10.91 8.15
C CYS A 172 27.61 -11.56 7.95
N VAL A 173 27.33 -12.11 6.75
CA VAL A 173 26.04 -12.77 6.44
C VAL A 173 25.94 -14.15 7.10
N LEU A 174 27.01 -14.96 7.08
CA LEU A 174 27.06 -16.25 7.78
C LEU A 174 26.98 -16.08 9.30
N GLY A 175 27.58 -15.01 9.84
CA GLY A 175 27.52 -14.64 11.25
C GLY A 175 26.18 -14.06 11.71
N GLN A 176 25.16 -13.99 10.84
CA GLN A 176 23.87 -13.37 11.14
C GLN A 176 22.69 -14.35 10.95
N PRO A 177 22.40 -15.20 11.97
CA PRO A 177 21.36 -16.24 11.87
C PRO A 177 19.94 -15.75 11.51
N SER A 178 19.62 -14.47 11.70
CA SER A 178 18.31 -13.90 11.32
C SER A 178 18.06 -13.88 9.82
N LEU A 179 19.10 -13.85 8.98
CA LEU A 179 18.93 -13.89 7.52
C LEU A 179 18.61 -15.31 7.03
N TRP A 180 18.89 -16.32 7.86
CA TRP A 180 18.74 -17.73 7.53
C TRP A 180 17.48 -18.36 8.14
N SER A 181 16.81 -17.68 9.09
CA SER A 181 15.54 -18.13 9.69
C SER A 181 14.32 -17.98 8.78
N TYR A 182 14.44 -17.28 7.64
CA TYR A 182 13.36 -17.13 6.65
C TYR A 182 13.39 -18.30 5.65
N ILE A 183 12.46 -19.25 5.80
CA ILE A 183 12.38 -20.48 5.01
C ILE A 183 11.22 -20.37 4.01
N GLU A 184 11.50 -20.64 2.74
CA GLU A 184 10.50 -20.75 1.68
C GLU A 184 10.31 -22.23 1.31
N LEU A 185 9.06 -22.69 1.23
CA LEU A 185 8.66 -24.08 0.94
C LEU A 185 7.60 -24.09 -0.19
N GLY A 186 8.02 -23.67 -1.38
CA GLY A 186 7.28 -23.81 -2.64
C GLY A 186 7.91 -24.77 -3.65
N LEU A 187 7.35 -24.84 -4.86
CA LEU A 187 7.69 -25.79 -5.94
C LEU A 187 9.18 -25.85 -6.32
N SER A 188 9.94 -24.78 -6.09
CA SER A 188 11.37 -24.65 -6.41
C SER A 188 12.32 -25.08 -5.27
N SER A 189 11.78 -25.43 -4.09
CA SER A 189 12.52 -25.50 -2.83
C SER A 189 13.42 -26.72 -2.74
N ARG A 190 14.73 -26.49 -2.86
CA ARG A 190 15.74 -27.55 -2.79
C ARG A 190 16.05 -27.89 -1.33
N ARG A 191 15.76 -29.12 -0.89
CA ARG A 191 16.01 -29.60 0.48
C ARG A 191 17.40 -29.23 1.03
N ALA A 192 18.47 -29.39 0.25
CA ALA A 192 19.83 -29.04 0.69
C ALA A 192 20.05 -27.53 0.97
N LEU A 193 19.29 -26.66 0.31
CA LEU A 193 19.28 -25.21 0.61
C LEU A 193 18.49 -24.93 1.89
N VAL A 194 17.34 -25.59 2.08
CA VAL A 194 16.52 -25.52 3.30
C VAL A 194 17.32 -26.00 4.52
N GLU A 195 17.98 -27.16 4.43
CA GLU A 195 18.90 -27.68 5.45
C GLU A 195 20.06 -26.72 5.75
N THR A 196 20.55 -25.98 4.73
CA THR A 196 21.59 -24.95 4.92
C THR A 196 21.04 -23.71 5.64
N LYS A 197 19.84 -23.25 5.29
CA LYS A 197 19.15 -22.15 6.00
C LYS A 197 18.93 -22.51 7.47
N ILE A 198 18.32 -23.67 7.77
CA ILE A 198 18.06 -24.13 9.13
C ILE A 198 19.36 -24.31 9.95
N ARG A 199 20.43 -24.84 9.34
CA ARG A 199 21.73 -24.96 10.02
C ARG A 199 22.33 -23.61 10.40
N ASN A 200 22.13 -22.60 9.55
CA ASN A 200 22.68 -21.27 9.76
C ASN A 200 21.77 -20.37 10.63
N SER A 201 20.48 -20.67 10.77
CA SER A 201 19.57 -19.99 11.72
C SER A 201 19.79 -20.44 13.18
N GLY A 202 20.38 -21.62 13.38
CA GLY A 202 20.77 -22.15 14.68
C GLY A 202 19.56 -22.42 15.56
N CYS A 203 19.41 -21.67 16.66
CA CYS A 203 18.28 -21.78 17.59
C CYS A 203 17.28 -20.62 17.48
N ARG A 204 17.31 -19.82 16.39
CA ARG A 204 16.30 -18.78 16.16
C ARG A 204 14.96 -19.41 15.71
N PRO A 205 13.81 -18.89 16.17
CA PRO A 205 12.53 -19.25 15.60
C PRO A 205 12.52 -19.02 14.08
N LEU A 206 11.89 -19.95 13.35
CA LEU A 206 11.80 -19.91 11.90
C LEU A 206 10.57 -19.12 11.47
N THR A 207 10.74 -18.29 10.44
CA THR A 207 9.66 -17.66 9.67
C THR A 207 9.51 -18.49 8.40
N VAL A 208 8.40 -19.21 8.25
CA VAL A 208 8.21 -20.19 7.19
C VAL A 208 7.05 -19.74 6.29
N LYS A 209 7.33 -19.56 4.99
CA LYS A 209 6.29 -19.39 3.96
C LYS A 209 6.15 -20.67 3.15
N MET A 210 4.94 -21.23 3.11
CA MET A 210 4.60 -22.42 2.34
C MET A 210 3.74 -22.05 1.14
N GLN A 211 4.08 -22.58 -0.04
CA GLN A 211 3.29 -22.49 -1.26
C GLN A 211 2.76 -23.88 -1.61
N LEU A 212 1.44 -24.04 -1.48
CA LEU A 212 0.70 -25.30 -1.52
C LEU A 212 -0.10 -25.43 -2.82
N TYR A 213 0.59 -25.29 -3.95
CA TYR A 213 0.06 -25.69 -5.26
C TYR A 213 0.49 -27.13 -5.53
N SER A 214 -0.46 -28.03 -5.74
CA SER A 214 -0.31 -29.45 -6.09
C SER A 214 0.53 -30.31 -5.13
N THR A 215 0.55 -31.61 -5.37
CA THR A 215 1.35 -32.62 -4.65
C THR A 215 2.86 -32.57 -4.96
N PHE A 216 3.32 -31.61 -5.76
CA PHE A 216 4.76 -31.41 -6.00
C PHE A 216 5.44 -30.79 -4.77
N GLY A 217 6.27 -31.58 -4.09
CA GLY A 217 7.14 -31.13 -2.98
C GLY A 217 6.82 -31.73 -1.61
N ASP A 218 5.83 -32.62 -1.52
CA ASP A 218 5.35 -33.18 -0.24
C ASP A 218 6.44 -33.87 0.59
N ASP A 219 7.40 -34.55 -0.05
CA ASP A 219 8.59 -35.12 0.61
C ASP A 219 9.38 -34.08 1.44
N VAL A 220 9.49 -32.84 0.95
CA VAL A 220 10.22 -31.76 1.61
C VAL A 220 9.33 -31.09 2.67
N ARG A 221 8.04 -30.89 2.37
CA ARG A 221 7.04 -30.34 3.31
C ARG A 221 6.91 -31.23 4.55
N GLY A 222 6.66 -32.53 4.36
CA GLY A 222 6.52 -33.52 5.43
C GLY A 222 7.80 -33.78 6.21
N TRP A 223 8.96 -33.83 5.53
CA TRP A 223 10.26 -33.89 6.21
C TRP A 223 10.48 -32.66 7.09
N PHE A 224 10.23 -31.44 6.59
CA PHE A 224 10.43 -30.21 7.35
C PHE A 224 9.54 -30.18 8.60
N MET A 225 8.25 -30.42 8.46
CA MET A 225 7.31 -30.43 9.59
C MET A 225 7.67 -31.49 10.63
N SER A 226 8.07 -32.69 10.21
CA SER A 226 8.46 -33.78 11.11
C SER A 226 9.74 -33.50 11.92
N ASN A 227 10.62 -32.60 11.44
CA ASN A 227 11.94 -32.36 12.05
C ASN A 227 12.09 -30.96 12.69
N HIS A 228 11.29 -29.97 12.27
CA HIS A 228 11.52 -28.56 12.57
C HIS A 228 10.27 -27.77 13.02
N SER A 229 9.09 -28.42 13.13
CA SER A 229 7.84 -27.79 13.61
C SER A 229 7.99 -27.05 14.95
N ALA A 230 8.66 -27.66 15.93
CA ALA A 230 8.94 -27.05 17.24
C ALA A 230 9.89 -25.83 17.23
N GLN A 231 10.34 -25.39 16.04
CA GLN A 231 11.13 -24.16 15.85
C GLN A 231 10.34 -23.07 15.09
N ILE A 232 9.15 -23.36 14.56
CA ILE A 232 8.39 -22.39 13.76
C ILE A 232 7.83 -21.31 14.68
N GLY A 233 8.28 -20.07 14.48
CA GLY A 233 7.75 -18.88 15.18
C GLY A 233 6.64 -18.20 14.38
N SER A 234 6.80 -18.14 13.06
CA SER A 234 5.79 -17.63 12.13
C SER A 234 5.56 -18.60 10.99
N LEU A 235 4.29 -18.88 10.67
CA LEU A 235 3.87 -19.75 9.57
C LEU A 235 2.91 -18.99 8.66
N GLN A 236 3.32 -18.79 7.41
CA GLN A 236 2.48 -18.28 6.32
C GLN A 236 2.17 -19.43 5.35
N VAL A 237 0.90 -19.62 5.01
CA VAL A 237 0.42 -20.68 4.11
C VAL A 237 -0.42 -20.06 3.01
N GLN A 238 -0.04 -20.32 1.76
CA GLN A 238 -0.70 -19.82 0.55
C GLN A 238 -0.83 -20.97 -0.46
N GLY A 239 -1.94 -21.13 -1.17
CA GLY A 239 -2.12 -22.19 -2.17
C GLY A 239 -3.56 -22.64 -2.43
N GLU A 240 -3.71 -23.89 -2.91
CA GLU A 240 -5.00 -24.52 -3.24
C GLU A 240 -5.73 -25.00 -1.97
N SER A 241 -7.03 -24.75 -1.86
CA SER A 241 -7.76 -24.97 -0.59
C SER A 241 -7.78 -26.43 -0.10
N ASP A 242 -7.77 -27.41 -1.00
CA ASP A 242 -7.77 -28.83 -0.61
C ASP A 242 -6.40 -29.27 -0.03
N VAL A 243 -5.29 -28.70 -0.52
CA VAL A 243 -3.95 -28.94 0.01
C VAL A 243 -3.75 -28.20 1.35
N ILE A 244 -4.30 -26.98 1.48
CA ILE A 244 -4.31 -26.24 2.74
C ILE A 244 -5.12 -27.00 3.80
N ASP A 245 -6.34 -27.46 3.50
CA ASP A 245 -7.19 -28.24 4.41
C ASP A 245 -6.48 -29.53 4.92
N GLN A 246 -5.75 -30.22 4.04
CA GLN A 246 -4.91 -31.36 4.41
C GLN A 246 -3.78 -30.97 5.38
N LEU A 247 -3.09 -29.84 5.14
CA LEU A 247 -2.08 -29.33 6.08
C LEU A 247 -2.72 -28.95 7.43
N LEU A 248 -3.83 -28.22 7.44
CA LEU A 248 -4.50 -27.77 8.67
C LEU A 248 -4.89 -28.94 9.57
N LYS A 249 -5.36 -30.04 8.99
CA LYS A 249 -5.63 -31.29 9.72
C LYS A 249 -4.36 -31.89 10.31
N ALA A 250 -3.27 -31.96 9.53
CA ALA A 250 -1.98 -32.46 9.97
C ALA A 250 -1.27 -31.56 11.01
N LEU A 251 -1.56 -30.25 11.06
CA LEU A 251 -1.00 -29.33 12.08
C LEU A 251 -1.30 -29.79 13.51
N GLY A 252 -2.40 -30.53 13.72
CA GLY A 252 -2.76 -31.09 15.02
C GLY A 252 -1.74 -32.09 15.58
N ASP A 253 -0.98 -32.78 14.72
CA ASP A 253 -0.01 -33.81 15.14
C ASP A 253 1.35 -33.24 15.54
N TYR A 254 1.69 -32.04 15.07
CA TYR A 254 3.01 -31.44 15.28
C TYR A 254 3.12 -30.59 16.57
N PRO A 255 4.30 -30.53 17.21
CA PRO A 255 4.59 -29.55 18.26
C PRO A 255 4.78 -28.15 17.67
N LEU A 256 3.95 -27.20 18.09
CA LEU A 256 3.94 -25.81 17.58
C LEU A 256 4.10 -24.78 18.73
N ASP A 257 4.79 -25.18 19.81
CA ASP A 257 4.91 -24.42 21.06
C ASP A 257 5.59 -23.04 20.91
N THR A 258 6.35 -22.85 19.83
CA THR A 258 7.01 -21.58 19.47
C THR A 258 6.12 -20.66 18.63
N LEU A 259 5.03 -21.15 18.04
CA LEU A 259 4.27 -20.42 17.04
C LEU A 259 3.56 -19.21 17.66
N HIS A 260 3.96 -18.01 17.23
CA HIS A 260 3.40 -16.74 17.64
C HIS A 260 2.68 -16.00 16.49
N SER A 261 2.87 -16.43 15.24
CA SER A 261 2.17 -15.89 14.07
C SER A 261 1.70 -17.01 13.14
N LEU A 262 0.43 -16.97 12.75
CA LEU A 262 -0.17 -17.87 11.76
C LEU A 262 -0.94 -17.04 10.72
N GLU A 263 -0.68 -17.30 9.46
CA GLU A 263 -1.27 -16.61 8.32
C GLU A 263 -1.67 -17.63 7.25
N ILE A 264 -2.93 -17.64 6.84
CA ILE A 264 -3.50 -18.62 5.90
C ILE A 264 -4.33 -17.89 4.84
N GLU A 265 -3.93 -18.03 3.59
CA GLU A 265 -4.55 -17.44 2.41
C GLU A 265 -4.81 -18.54 1.35
N SER A 266 -5.91 -18.44 0.60
CA SER A 266 -6.24 -19.36 -0.49
C SER A 266 -6.23 -18.60 -1.82
N ASP A 267 -5.58 -19.17 -2.83
CA ASP A 267 -5.46 -18.57 -4.16
C ASP A 267 -6.60 -18.99 -5.11
N ASP A 268 -7.66 -19.64 -4.61
CA ASP A 268 -8.82 -20.12 -5.36
C ASP A 268 -9.71 -18.99 -5.96
N GLU A 269 -9.21 -17.76 -6.10
CA GLU A 269 -10.02 -16.61 -6.52
C GLU A 269 -10.61 -16.77 -7.93
N ASP A 270 -9.80 -17.27 -8.88
CA ASP A 270 -10.23 -17.61 -10.25
C ASP A 270 -11.27 -18.77 -10.31
N LEU A 271 -11.42 -19.55 -9.23
CA LEU A 271 -12.36 -20.68 -9.20
C LEU A 271 -13.77 -20.21 -8.81
N PRO A 272 -14.81 -20.52 -9.62
CA PRO A 272 -16.19 -20.20 -9.27
C PRO A 272 -16.57 -20.82 -7.93
N ARG A 273 -17.13 -20.02 -7.01
CA ARG A 273 -17.43 -20.34 -5.58
C ARG A 273 -17.96 -21.74 -5.26
N ARG A 274 -18.66 -22.40 -6.19
CA ARG A 274 -19.15 -23.80 -6.07
C ARG A 274 -18.06 -24.88 -6.13
N TYR A 275 -16.82 -24.51 -6.43
CA TYR A 275 -15.66 -25.41 -6.53
C TYR A 275 -14.59 -25.14 -5.47
N ARG A 276 -14.61 -23.99 -4.78
CA ARG A 276 -13.69 -23.73 -3.66
C ARG A 276 -13.99 -24.70 -2.52
N VAL A 277 -12.97 -25.36 -1.97
CA VAL A 277 -13.13 -26.17 -0.76
C VAL A 277 -13.27 -25.22 0.43
N GLN A 278 -14.31 -25.39 1.24
CA GLN A 278 -14.50 -24.55 2.44
C GLN A 278 -13.43 -24.91 3.48
N LEU A 279 -12.40 -24.05 3.59
CA LEU A 279 -11.38 -24.15 4.63
C LEU A 279 -12.01 -24.08 6.03
N VAL A 280 -11.55 -24.96 6.91
CA VAL A 280 -11.95 -25.04 8.33
C VAL A 280 -10.68 -25.11 9.17
N LEU A 281 -10.50 -24.17 10.11
CA LEU A 281 -9.40 -24.24 11.07
C LEU A 281 -9.80 -25.17 12.22
N PRO A 282 -9.07 -26.28 12.49
CA PRO A 282 -9.44 -27.19 13.57
C PRO A 282 -9.41 -26.51 14.94
N ASN A 283 -10.47 -26.68 15.72
CA ASN A 283 -10.63 -26.08 17.05
C ASN A 283 -9.57 -26.58 18.05
N GLU A 284 -9.01 -27.75 17.80
CA GLU A 284 -7.92 -28.41 18.51
C GLU A 284 -6.62 -27.58 18.45
N LEU A 285 -6.41 -26.80 17.39
CA LEU A 285 -5.26 -25.89 17.28
C LEU A 285 -5.39 -24.73 18.27
N LEU A 286 -6.57 -24.10 18.30
CA LEU A 286 -6.84 -22.91 19.12
C LEU A 286 -7.07 -23.24 20.61
N THR A 287 -7.56 -24.43 20.94
CA THR A 287 -7.89 -24.82 22.33
C THR A 287 -6.69 -25.21 23.20
N GLY A 288 -5.46 -25.21 22.67
CA GLY A 288 -4.26 -25.37 23.49
C GLY A 288 -2.95 -25.67 22.77
N LYS A 289 -2.98 -26.08 21.50
CA LYS A 289 -1.78 -26.41 20.71
C LYS A 289 -0.93 -25.19 20.31
N LEU A 290 -1.52 -24.00 20.26
CA LEU A 290 -0.85 -22.75 19.87
C LEU A 290 -0.75 -21.74 21.05
N PRO A 291 -0.14 -22.11 22.20
CA PRO A 291 -0.20 -21.31 23.44
C PRO A 291 0.53 -19.96 23.37
N ARG A 292 1.36 -19.75 22.33
CA ARG A 292 2.11 -18.49 22.11
C ARG A 292 1.53 -17.61 21.00
N LEU A 293 0.41 -17.98 20.38
CA LEU A 293 -0.17 -17.21 19.27
C LEU A 293 -0.47 -15.76 19.66
N LYS A 294 -0.04 -14.81 18.82
CA LYS A 294 -0.24 -13.36 18.98
C LYS A 294 -0.71 -12.69 17.69
N THR A 295 -0.26 -13.17 16.54
CA THR A 295 -0.73 -12.75 15.23
C THR A 295 -1.53 -13.89 14.59
N LEU A 296 -2.72 -13.58 14.09
CA LEU A 296 -3.53 -14.48 13.29
C LEU A 296 -4.10 -13.72 12.09
N SER A 297 -3.81 -14.17 10.88
CA SER A 297 -4.39 -13.67 9.63
C SER A 297 -5.04 -14.82 8.88
N LEU A 298 -6.29 -14.66 8.42
CA LEU A 298 -7.05 -15.70 7.71
C LEU A 298 -7.85 -15.08 6.56
N ALA A 299 -7.77 -15.69 5.37
CA ALA A 299 -8.62 -15.40 4.22
C ALA A 299 -9.47 -16.62 3.83
N ASP A 300 -10.79 -16.44 3.66
CA ASP A 300 -11.81 -17.44 3.32
C ASP A 300 -11.91 -18.68 4.27
N VAL A 301 -11.23 -18.64 5.44
CA VAL A 301 -11.25 -19.73 6.45
C VAL A 301 -12.47 -19.65 7.38
N SER A 302 -13.08 -20.80 7.68
CA SER A 302 -14.18 -20.94 8.65
C SER A 302 -13.63 -21.27 10.05
N VAL A 303 -14.09 -20.56 11.08
CA VAL A 303 -13.50 -20.62 12.43
C VAL A 303 -14.54 -20.48 13.55
N SER A 304 -14.22 -21.01 14.74
CA SER A 304 -14.96 -20.77 15.98
C SER A 304 -14.39 -19.56 16.73
N TRP A 305 -14.98 -18.38 16.54
CA TRP A 305 -14.46 -17.07 16.99
C TRP A 305 -14.25 -16.97 18.51
N ASN A 306 -15.05 -17.69 19.28
CA ASN A 306 -14.98 -17.78 20.75
C ASN A 306 -13.71 -18.48 21.30
N LEU A 307 -12.88 -19.05 20.42
CA LEU A 307 -11.60 -19.68 20.77
C LEU A 307 -10.41 -18.72 20.69
N PHE A 308 -10.56 -17.55 20.06
CA PHE A 308 -9.49 -16.57 19.94
C PHE A 308 -9.25 -15.85 21.28
N ARG A 309 -8.03 -15.96 21.82
CA ARG A 309 -7.66 -15.47 23.16
C ARG A 309 -6.26 -14.88 23.19
N GLY A 310 -6.10 -13.75 23.87
CA GLY A 310 -4.81 -13.11 24.12
C GLY A 310 -4.04 -12.72 22.85
N LEU A 311 -4.73 -12.46 21.73
CA LEU A 311 -4.12 -12.01 20.49
C LEU A 311 -3.64 -10.55 20.57
N ARG A 312 -2.76 -10.16 19.63
CA ARG A 312 -2.22 -8.81 19.43
C ARG A 312 -2.52 -8.24 18.05
N ARG A 313 -2.55 -9.09 17.02
CA ARG A 313 -2.96 -8.76 15.65
C ARG A 313 -3.92 -9.85 15.17
N LEU A 314 -5.11 -9.45 14.71
CA LEU A 314 -6.12 -10.33 14.16
C LEU A 314 -6.63 -9.75 12.84
N GLU A 315 -6.57 -10.53 11.77
CA GLU A 315 -7.01 -10.14 10.43
C GLU A 315 -7.88 -11.25 9.84
N LEU A 316 -9.13 -10.92 9.47
CA LEU A 316 -10.14 -11.90 9.05
C LEU A 316 -10.86 -11.40 7.79
N TYR A 317 -10.53 -12.00 6.65
CA TYR A 317 -11.05 -11.64 5.32
C TYR A 317 -11.94 -12.78 4.78
N GLY A 318 -13.19 -12.53 4.42
CA GLY A 318 -14.12 -13.57 3.90
C GLY A 318 -14.56 -14.65 4.91
N CYS A 319 -13.94 -14.69 6.09
CA CYS A 319 -14.13 -15.72 7.12
C CYS A 319 -15.59 -15.90 7.57
N ARG A 320 -15.93 -17.14 7.94
CA ARG A 320 -17.28 -17.55 8.38
C ARG A 320 -17.27 -18.17 9.77
N MET A 321 -18.40 -18.09 10.47
CA MET A 321 -18.59 -18.79 11.74
C MET A 321 -18.88 -20.28 11.53
N LEU A 322 -18.56 -21.06 12.57
CA LEU A 322 -18.89 -22.47 12.73
C LEU A 322 -19.81 -22.65 13.95
N PRO A 323 -20.90 -23.45 13.85
CA PRO A 323 -21.32 -24.26 12.71
C PRO A 323 -21.83 -23.42 11.52
N ALA A 324 -21.67 -23.97 10.30
CA ALA A 324 -22.08 -23.28 9.08
C ALA A 324 -23.59 -22.98 9.09
N GLY A 325 -23.96 -21.74 8.77
CA GLY A 325 -25.33 -21.23 8.92
C GLY A 325 -25.60 -20.47 10.22
N SER A 326 -24.58 -20.29 11.07
CA SER A 326 -24.58 -19.19 12.06
C SER A 326 -24.03 -17.92 11.41
N ASP A 327 -24.79 -16.83 11.50
CA ASP A 327 -24.31 -15.50 11.11
C ASP A 327 -23.44 -14.91 12.24
N LEU A 328 -22.40 -14.18 11.86
CA LEU A 328 -21.53 -13.50 12.81
C LEU A 328 -22.31 -12.39 13.52
N THR A 329 -22.36 -12.39 14.86
CA THR A 329 -22.99 -11.31 15.63
C THR A 329 -21.94 -10.30 16.11
N ILE A 330 -22.35 -9.05 16.31
CA ILE A 330 -21.50 -8.05 16.97
C ILE A 330 -21.11 -8.53 18.39
N ALA A 331 -21.97 -9.28 19.07
CA ALA A 331 -21.67 -9.86 20.38
C ALA A 331 -20.55 -10.93 20.34
N ASP A 332 -20.30 -11.60 19.20
CA ASP A 332 -19.14 -12.51 19.05
C ASP A 332 -17.84 -11.74 18.92
N ILE A 333 -17.83 -10.66 18.14
CA ILE A 333 -16.67 -9.76 17.98
C ILE A 333 -16.31 -9.11 19.33
N LEU A 334 -17.31 -8.65 20.07
CA LEU A 334 -17.11 -8.05 21.39
C LEU A 334 -16.57 -9.06 22.41
N ARG A 335 -17.09 -10.30 22.45
CA ARG A 335 -16.54 -11.38 23.28
C ARG A 335 -15.10 -11.75 22.92
N LEU A 336 -14.73 -11.69 21.64
CA LEU A 336 -13.36 -11.87 21.17
C LEU A 336 -12.43 -10.76 21.69
N LEU A 337 -12.91 -9.52 21.69
CA LEU A 337 -12.16 -8.35 22.18
C LEU A 337 -11.95 -8.39 23.69
N GLU A 338 -12.97 -8.76 24.47
CA GLU A 338 -12.82 -9.06 25.90
C GLU A 338 -11.81 -10.20 26.17
N ALA A 339 -11.79 -11.21 25.29
CA ALA A 339 -10.86 -12.35 25.38
C ALA A 339 -9.43 -12.00 24.92
N SER A 340 -9.20 -10.84 24.30
CA SER A 340 -7.91 -10.37 23.80
C SER A 340 -7.64 -8.90 24.19
N PRO A 341 -7.49 -8.57 25.49
CA PRO A 341 -7.27 -7.19 25.94
C PRO A 341 -5.91 -6.61 25.50
N ASP A 342 -4.98 -7.46 25.06
CA ASP A 342 -3.68 -7.13 24.46
C ASP A 342 -3.76 -6.77 22.96
N LEU A 343 -4.96 -6.79 22.35
CA LEU A 343 -5.15 -6.59 20.91
C LEU A 343 -4.79 -5.15 20.50
N ARG A 344 -3.89 -5.04 19.52
CA ARG A 344 -3.36 -3.78 18.98
C ARG A 344 -3.81 -3.51 17.55
N SER A 345 -3.99 -4.55 16.75
CA SER A 345 -4.48 -4.46 15.38
C SER A 345 -5.65 -5.42 15.16
N LEU A 346 -6.74 -4.91 14.59
CA LEU A 346 -7.89 -5.67 14.13
C LEU A 346 -8.22 -5.26 12.70
N SER A 347 -8.32 -6.22 11.78
CA SER A 347 -8.88 -6.02 10.44
C SER A 347 -10.00 -7.02 10.19
N LEU A 348 -11.20 -6.54 9.83
CA LEU A 348 -12.37 -7.37 9.54
C LEU A 348 -12.93 -7.02 8.16
N ALA A 349 -12.93 -7.99 7.25
CA ALA A 349 -13.62 -7.95 5.96
C ALA A 349 -14.56 -9.16 5.83
N THR A 350 -15.48 -9.29 6.78
CA THR A 350 -16.50 -10.33 6.82
C THR A 350 -17.71 -9.97 5.95
N GLY A 351 -18.58 -10.95 5.73
CA GLY A 351 -19.92 -10.69 5.16
C GLY A 351 -20.83 -9.90 6.12
N ALA A 352 -22.12 -9.85 5.78
CA ALA A 352 -23.14 -9.27 6.64
C ALA A 352 -23.10 -9.89 8.06
N MET A 353 -23.30 -9.05 9.07
CA MET A 353 -23.26 -9.45 10.48
C MET A 353 -24.60 -9.12 11.13
N SER A 354 -25.12 -9.99 11.99
CA SER A 354 -26.32 -9.64 12.76
C SER A 354 -25.96 -8.59 13.82
N THR A 355 -26.74 -7.51 13.81
CA THR A 355 -26.74 -6.45 14.83
C THR A 355 -27.58 -6.80 16.06
N ASP A 356 -28.28 -7.94 16.04
CA ASP A 356 -29.08 -8.40 17.18
C ASP A 356 -28.17 -8.71 18.37
N ASN A 357 -28.63 -8.38 19.58
CA ASN A 357 -27.91 -8.59 20.84
C ASN A 357 -26.62 -7.76 21.00
N SER A 358 -26.50 -6.60 20.35
CA SER A 358 -25.52 -5.58 20.75
C SER A 358 -25.72 -5.23 22.25
N PRO A 359 -24.68 -5.26 23.10
CA PRO A 359 -24.83 -5.03 24.54
C PRO A 359 -25.03 -3.55 24.87
N ASP A 360 -25.87 -3.26 25.88
CA ASP A 360 -26.16 -1.89 26.36
C ASP A 360 -24.93 -1.15 26.93
N VAL A 361 -23.86 -1.87 27.25
CA VAL A 361 -22.65 -1.34 27.91
C VAL A 361 -21.44 -1.44 26.96
N PRO A 362 -20.92 -0.32 26.45
CA PRO A 362 -19.77 -0.34 25.55
C PRO A 362 -18.47 -0.83 26.22
N ILE A 363 -17.84 -1.83 25.60
CA ILE A 363 -16.62 -2.52 26.06
C ILE A 363 -15.38 -1.68 25.76
N SER A 364 -14.39 -1.68 26.65
CA SER A 364 -13.15 -0.90 26.49
C SER A 364 -11.99 -1.74 25.99
N ILE A 365 -11.29 -1.24 24.96
CA ILE A 365 -10.22 -1.96 24.26
C ILE A 365 -8.95 -1.08 24.29
N PRO A 366 -8.36 -0.82 25.47
CA PRO A 366 -7.43 0.28 25.70
C PRO A 366 -6.11 0.19 24.91
N ASN A 367 -5.77 -0.99 24.37
CA ASN A 367 -4.55 -1.24 23.60
C ASN A 367 -4.74 -1.16 22.08
N LEU A 368 -5.97 -1.00 21.56
CA LEU A 368 -6.23 -1.06 20.13
C LEU A 368 -5.70 0.20 19.42
N GLY A 369 -4.71 0.01 18.57
CA GLY A 369 -4.03 1.06 17.83
C GLY A 369 -4.37 1.11 16.34
N TYR A 370 -4.84 0.01 15.75
CA TYR A 370 -5.32 -0.07 14.38
C TYR A 370 -6.65 -0.84 14.34
N LEU A 371 -7.65 -0.28 13.68
CA LEU A 371 -8.94 -0.91 13.41
C LEU A 371 -9.33 -0.68 11.95
N GLU A 372 -9.43 -1.76 11.18
CA GLU A 372 -9.90 -1.76 9.81
C GLU A 372 -11.23 -2.52 9.70
N LEU A 373 -12.24 -1.88 9.10
CA LEU A 373 -13.58 -2.44 8.93
C LEU A 373 -14.03 -2.29 7.47
N ARG A 374 -14.18 -3.44 6.81
CA ARG A 374 -14.69 -3.60 5.44
C ARG A 374 -16.00 -4.42 5.45
N THR A 375 -16.89 -4.07 6.36
CA THR A 375 -18.21 -4.68 6.58
C THR A 375 -19.33 -3.74 6.11
N GLY A 376 -20.61 -4.06 6.34
CA GLY A 376 -21.70 -3.11 6.09
C GLY A 376 -21.66 -1.88 7.02
N MET A 377 -22.35 -0.79 6.61
CA MET A 377 -22.35 0.48 7.35
C MET A 377 -23.10 0.39 8.69
N VAL A 378 -24.17 -0.41 8.77
CA VAL A 378 -24.98 -0.57 10.00
C VAL A 378 -24.15 -1.30 11.05
N GLU A 379 -23.48 -2.36 10.62
CA GLU A 379 -22.63 -3.22 11.44
C GLU A 379 -21.37 -2.47 11.90
N THR A 380 -20.77 -1.67 11.03
CA THR A 380 -19.70 -0.73 11.39
C THR A 380 -20.18 0.24 12.48
N THR A 381 -21.35 0.85 12.29
CA THR A 381 -21.92 1.83 13.23
C THR A 381 -22.13 1.22 14.62
N ALA A 382 -22.80 0.08 14.68
CA ALA A 382 -23.10 -0.60 15.94
C ALA A 382 -21.83 -1.11 16.65
N LEU A 383 -20.82 -1.58 15.90
CA LEU A 383 -19.51 -1.93 16.48
C LEU A 383 -18.77 -0.71 17.04
N LEU A 384 -18.75 0.43 16.32
CA LEU A 384 -18.16 1.68 16.81
C LEU A 384 -18.90 2.26 18.04
N GLN A 385 -20.21 2.00 18.18
CA GLN A 385 -20.99 2.40 19.36
C GLN A 385 -20.75 1.47 20.56
N ALA A 386 -20.60 0.16 20.32
CA ALA A 386 -20.37 -0.84 21.37
C ALA A 386 -18.90 -0.97 21.80
N ALA A 387 -17.95 -0.39 21.06
CA ALA A 387 -16.51 -0.45 21.34
C ALA A 387 -15.92 0.92 21.69
N ARG A 388 -15.43 1.09 22.93
CA ARG A 388 -14.67 2.27 23.36
C ARG A 388 -13.22 2.15 22.89
N LEU A 389 -12.99 2.59 21.65
CA LEU A 389 -11.68 2.65 21.02
C LEU A 389 -10.80 3.76 21.66
N PRO A 390 -9.47 3.58 21.76
CA PRO A 390 -8.56 4.64 22.16
C PRO A 390 -8.57 5.83 21.18
N PRO A 391 -8.44 7.08 21.65
CA PRO A 391 -8.41 8.27 20.78
C PRO A 391 -7.28 8.26 19.73
N SER A 392 -6.17 7.59 20.05
CA SER A 392 -5.01 7.41 19.18
C SER A 392 -5.13 6.25 18.20
N ALA A 393 -6.26 5.54 18.18
CA ALA A 393 -6.48 4.44 17.25
C ALA A 393 -6.55 4.96 15.80
N THR A 394 -5.78 4.33 14.93
CA THR A 394 -5.87 4.49 13.47
C THR A 394 -7.08 3.72 13.00
N LEU A 395 -8.01 4.38 12.30
CA LEU A 395 -9.24 3.78 11.80
C LEU A 395 -9.22 3.73 10.27
N GLU A 396 -9.52 2.59 9.66
CA GLU A 396 -9.66 2.41 8.22
C GLU A 396 -11.02 1.79 7.89
N LEU A 397 -11.99 2.65 7.56
CA LEU A 397 -13.39 2.29 7.33
C LEU A 397 -13.68 2.35 5.83
N GLY A 398 -14.07 1.25 5.19
CA GLY A 398 -14.01 1.23 3.72
C GLY A 398 -14.88 0.25 2.96
N ASN A 399 -14.97 0.53 1.65
CA ASN A 399 -15.66 -0.24 0.61
C ASN A 399 -17.21 -0.22 0.74
N TYR A 400 -17.76 0.84 1.34
CA TYR A 400 -19.20 1.06 1.40
C TYR A 400 -19.75 1.52 0.04
N THR A 401 -20.70 0.79 -0.54
CA THR A 401 -21.45 1.26 -1.72
C THR A 401 -22.66 2.09 -1.29
N ILE A 402 -22.91 3.21 -1.98
CA ILE A 402 -24.05 4.10 -1.75
C ILE A 402 -24.81 4.28 -3.07
N SER A 403 -26.02 3.73 -3.10
CA SER A 403 -26.87 3.54 -4.29
C SER A 403 -28.34 3.90 -4.05
N ALA A 404 -28.82 3.86 -2.80
CA ALA A 404 -30.22 4.03 -2.42
C ALA A 404 -30.41 4.98 -1.22
N PRO A 405 -31.59 5.63 -1.05
CA PRO A 405 -31.83 6.57 0.05
C PRO A 405 -31.65 5.99 1.47
N VAL A 406 -31.95 4.70 1.67
CA VAL A 406 -31.76 4.01 2.96
C VAL A 406 -30.28 3.96 3.38
N GLU A 407 -29.38 3.91 2.40
CA GLU A 407 -27.93 3.89 2.65
C GLU A 407 -27.42 5.27 3.10
N VAL A 408 -28.15 6.36 2.81
CA VAL A 408 -27.85 7.73 3.29
C VAL A 408 -28.10 7.87 4.79
N ASP A 409 -29.18 7.29 5.31
CA ASP A 409 -29.45 7.31 6.76
C ASP A 409 -28.48 6.41 7.53
N ASN A 410 -28.14 5.24 6.97
CA ASN A 410 -27.08 4.37 7.50
C ASN A 410 -25.71 5.08 7.53
N LEU A 411 -25.39 5.82 6.46
CA LEU A 411 -24.19 6.64 6.38
C LEU A 411 -24.21 7.78 7.39
N ARG A 412 -25.33 8.49 7.58
CA ARG A 412 -25.44 9.53 8.62
C ARG A 412 -25.24 8.98 10.03
N ASN A 413 -25.76 7.79 10.30
CA ASN A 413 -25.56 7.10 11.59
C ASN A 413 -24.08 6.72 11.80
N LEU A 414 -23.42 6.18 10.76
CA LEU A 414 -21.98 5.87 10.77
C LEU A 414 -21.13 7.13 10.99
N LEU A 415 -21.42 8.20 10.24
CA LEU A 415 -20.77 9.50 10.35
C LEU A 415 -20.98 10.15 11.73
N THR A 416 -22.13 9.92 12.37
CA THR A 416 -22.37 10.36 13.76
C THR A 416 -21.49 9.60 14.75
N ALA A 417 -21.36 8.27 14.60
CA ALA A 417 -20.48 7.46 15.46
C ALA A 417 -19.00 7.83 15.28
N ILE A 418 -18.57 8.07 14.03
CA ILE A 418 -17.23 8.55 13.70
C ILE A 418 -16.99 9.94 14.32
N HIS A 419 -17.91 10.88 14.15
CA HIS A 419 -17.79 12.23 14.70
C HIS A 419 -17.64 12.21 16.23
N ALA A 420 -18.42 11.36 16.91
CA ALA A 420 -18.34 11.17 18.37
C ALA A 420 -17.00 10.54 18.82
N HIS A 421 -16.32 9.76 17.97
CA HIS A 421 -14.96 9.27 18.25
C HIS A 421 -13.88 10.33 17.95
N LEU A 422 -13.99 11.06 16.84
CA LEU A 422 -12.99 12.05 16.43
C LEU A 422 -12.97 13.31 17.30
N ASN A 423 -14.11 13.70 17.89
CA ASN A 423 -14.29 14.92 18.70
C ASN A 423 -14.19 14.71 20.21
N ARG A 424 -13.53 13.65 20.67
CA ARG A 424 -13.25 13.46 22.11
C ARG A 424 -12.20 14.47 22.59
N ASP A 425 -12.29 14.89 23.85
CA ASP A 425 -11.31 15.82 24.46
C ASP A 425 -9.87 15.26 24.47
N ASP A 426 -9.72 13.93 24.42
CA ASP A 426 -8.45 13.22 24.36
C ASP A 426 -8.00 12.84 22.93
N ALA A 427 -8.77 13.23 21.89
CA ALA A 427 -8.44 12.95 20.50
C ALA A 427 -7.20 13.74 20.01
N PRO A 428 -6.30 13.11 19.23
CA PRO A 428 -5.25 13.84 18.54
C PRO A 428 -5.89 14.77 17.50
N LYS A 429 -5.51 16.06 17.51
CA LYS A 429 -5.96 17.02 16.52
C LYS A 429 -5.46 16.63 15.13
N ARG A 430 -6.33 16.74 14.12
CA ARG A 430 -6.05 16.33 12.75
C ARG A 430 -6.11 17.55 11.84
N HIS A 431 -4.94 18.15 11.62
CA HIS A 431 -4.81 19.43 10.92
C HIS A 431 -4.66 19.29 9.41
N ALA A 432 -4.40 18.07 8.91
CA ALA A 432 -4.25 17.81 7.48
C ALA A 432 -5.25 16.75 6.99
N LEU A 433 -5.76 16.98 5.80
CA LEU A 433 -6.77 16.18 5.13
C LEU A 433 -6.29 15.88 3.71
N VAL A 434 -6.32 14.61 3.29
CA VAL A 434 -6.22 14.21 1.88
C VAL A 434 -7.60 13.81 1.38
N LEU A 435 -8.06 14.45 0.29
CA LEU A 435 -9.28 14.10 -0.42
C LEU A 435 -8.92 13.50 -1.78
N SER A 436 -9.37 12.27 -2.01
CA SER A 436 -9.15 11.53 -3.25
C SER A 436 -10.48 11.11 -3.84
N ILE A 437 -10.71 11.42 -5.11
CA ILE A 437 -11.95 11.09 -5.81
C ILE A 437 -11.58 10.50 -7.16
N HIS A 438 -11.87 9.21 -7.31
CA HIS A 438 -11.52 8.43 -8.48
C HIS A 438 -12.80 8.02 -9.21
N GLN A 439 -13.16 8.78 -10.23
CA GLN A 439 -14.08 8.28 -11.26
C GLN A 439 -13.28 7.30 -12.17
N PRO A 440 -13.82 6.09 -12.48
CA PRO A 440 -13.16 5.18 -13.40
C PRO A 440 -13.04 5.79 -14.80
N ALA A 441 -11.95 5.44 -15.51
CA ALA A 441 -11.58 6.05 -16.79
C ALA A 441 -12.66 5.92 -17.88
N TYR A 442 -13.53 4.91 -17.76
CA TYR A 442 -14.73 4.76 -18.57
C TYR A 442 -15.96 4.97 -17.67
N PRO A 443 -16.74 6.05 -17.85
CA PRO A 443 -17.88 6.39 -16.98
C PRO A 443 -18.98 5.32 -16.90
N THR A 444 -18.99 4.36 -17.82
CA THR A 444 -19.93 3.23 -17.88
C THR A 444 -19.50 2.01 -17.06
N THR A 445 -18.31 2.01 -16.45
CA THR A 445 -17.68 0.78 -15.91
C THR A 445 -17.66 0.63 -14.39
N GLY A 446 -18.09 1.63 -13.62
CA GLY A 446 -18.15 1.52 -12.16
C GLY A 446 -18.61 2.79 -11.44
N PRO A 447 -18.85 2.70 -10.12
CA PRO A 447 -19.14 3.85 -9.27
C PRO A 447 -17.93 4.79 -9.14
N SER A 448 -18.17 6.02 -8.68
CA SER A 448 -17.11 6.95 -8.29
C SER A 448 -16.65 6.63 -6.87
N SER A 449 -15.36 6.36 -6.68
CA SER A 449 -14.76 6.05 -5.36
C SER A 449 -14.30 7.34 -4.70
N CYS A 450 -14.82 7.66 -3.51
CA CYS A 450 -14.41 8.79 -2.69
C CYS A 450 -13.65 8.28 -1.46
N ARG A 451 -12.45 8.79 -1.24
CA ARG A 451 -11.53 8.43 -0.15
C ARG A 451 -11.10 9.71 0.58
N MET A 452 -11.30 9.73 1.89
CA MET A 452 -10.97 10.83 2.78
C MET A 452 -9.99 10.33 3.85
N GLU A 453 -8.87 11.01 4.04
CA GLU A 453 -7.86 10.62 5.02
C GLU A 453 -7.42 11.81 5.87
N LEU A 454 -7.39 11.65 7.19
CA LEU A 454 -7.08 12.69 8.17
C LEU A 454 -5.80 12.36 8.93
N PHE A 455 -4.90 13.33 8.99
CA PHE A 455 -3.55 13.23 9.54
C PHE A 455 -3.30 14.32 10.59
N ARG A 456 -2.38 14.08 11.53
CA ARG A 456 -2.00 15.08 12.54
C ARG A 456 -1.30 16.28 11.90
N THR A 457 -0.49 16.03 10.88
CA THR A 457 0.35 17.04 10.23
C THR A 457 0.30 16.98 8.70
N ALA A 458 0.59 18.11 8.05
CA ALA A 458 0.72 18.18 6.59
C ALA A 458 1.88 17.31 6.06
N MET A 459 2.91 17.08 6.87
CA MET A 459 4.03 16.21 6.53
C MET A 459 3.57 14.75 6.45
N GLU A 460 2.78 14.26 7.41
CA GLU A 460 2.17 12.92 7.35
C GLU A 460 1.31 12.75 6.09
N ALA A 461 0.54 13.77 5.72
CA ALA A 461 -0.30 13.77 4.51
C ALA A 461 0.51 13.76 3.20
N GLU A 462 1.53 14.62 3.05
CA GLU A 462 2.40 14.63 1.87
C GLU A 462 3.22 13.32 1.75
N ILE A 463 3.62 12.75 2.89
CA ILE A 463 4.27 11.43 2.96
C ILE A 463 3.32 10.32 2.50
N ALA A 464 2.06 10.32 2.99
CA ALA A 464 1.05 9.34 2.59
C ALA A 464 0.69 9.44 1.09
N GLY A 465 0.71 10.65 0.51
CA GLY A 465 0.48 10.88 -0.92
C GLY A 465 1.57 10.32 -1.86
N GLN A 466 2.72 9.90 -1.33
CA GLN A 466 3.86 9.40 -2.14
C GLN A 466 3.86 7.89 -2.39
N GLY A 467 2.90 7.12 -1.86
CA GLY A 467 2.80 5.68 -2.13
C GLY A 467 1.88 4.92 -1.17
N ASN A 468 1.87 3.59 -1.27
CA ASN A 468 1.26 2.78 -0.22
C ASN A 468 2.09 2.88 1.06
N TRP A 469 1.40 3.09 2.19
CA TRP A 469 2.00 3.05 3.52
C TRP A 469 1.50 1.81 4.25
N ALA A 470 2.19 0.68 4.05
CA ALA A 470 1.96 -0.49 4.88
C ALA A 470 2.31 -0.17 6.34
N LEU A 471 1.28 -0.12 7.17
CA LEU A 471 1.33 0.37 8.56
C LEU A 471 1.84 -0.69 9.56
N GLN A 472 2.55 -1.72 9.10
CA GLN A 472 2.68 -3.01 9.80
C GLN A 472 3.33 -2.98 11.19
N ASP A 473 4.14 -1.97 11.53
CA ASP A 473 4.78 -1.83 12.86
C ASP A 473 5.05 -0.37 13.28
N LYS A 474 4.43 0.62 12.61
CA LYS A 474 4.66 2.06 12.91
C LYS A 474 3.73 2.55 14.01
N GLU A 475 4.18 3.57 14.75
CA GLU A 475 3.43 4.17 15.85
C GLU A 475 2.01 4.56 15.43
N PHE A 476 1.02 4.28 16.30
CA PHE A 476 -0.38 4.55 15.99
C PHE A 476 -0.63 6.06 15.94
N THR A 477 -0.64 6.61 14.73
CA THR A 477 -0.79 8.03 14.43
C THR A 477 -2.23 8.53 14.61
N GLY A 478 -3.20 7.65 14.92
CA GLY A 478 -4.60 8.05 15.02
C GLY A 478 -5.15 8.56 13.68
N VAL A 479 -4.53 8.16 12.57
CA VAL A 479 -4.97 8.50 11.22
C VAL A 479 -6.35 7.91 11.00
N PHE A 480 -7.24 8.70 10.41
CA PHE A 480 -8.58 8.24 10.07
C PHE A 480 -8.70 8.17 8.56
N LYS A 481 -9.05 7.01 8.01
CA LYS A 481 -9.37 6.82 6.60
C LYS A 481 -10.82 6.38 6.45
N PHE A 482 -11.51 7.00 5.51
CA PHE A 482 -12.86 6.62 5.10
C PHE A 482 -12.90 6.41 3.58
N ARG A 483 -13.53 5.33 3.11
CA ARG A 483 -13.73 5.06 1.69
C ARG A 483 -15.16 4.59 1.39
N CYS A 484 -15.83 5.30 0.50
CA CYS A 484 -17.13 4.93 -0.03
C CYS A 484 -17.14 5.02 -1.56
N GLU A 485 -18.06 4.32 -2.20
CA GLU A 485 -18.26 4.33 -3.64
C GLU A 485 -19.73 4.65 -3.94
N THR A 486 -20.01 5.52 -4.91
CA THR A 486 -21.39 5.86 -5.28
C THR A 486 -21.61 5.89 -6.78
N SER A 487 -22.77 5.42 -7.21
CA SER A 487 -23.22 5.48 -8.60
C SER A 487 -23.69 6.88 -9.02
N ASP A 488 -24.04 7.77 -8.08
CA ASP A 488 -24.50 9.13 -8.38
C ASP A 488 -23.39 10.17 -8.14
N LYS A 489 -22.94 10.77 -9.24
CA LYS A 489 -21.96 11.87 -9.25
C LYS A 489 -22.49 13.14 -8.60
N ALA A 490 -23.79 13.43 -8.67
CA ALA A 490 -24.39 14.58 -8.00
C ALA A 490 -24.44 14.40 -6.47
N TYR A 491 -24.50 13.15 -6.00
CA TYR A 491 -24.45 12.82 -4.59
C TYR A 491 -23.05 13.03 -3.97
N VAL A 492 -21.96 12.79 -4.73
CA VAL A 492 -20.58 13.06 -4.30
C VAL A 492 -20.41 14.50 -3.77
N GLY A 493 -20.94 15.49 -4.49
CA GLY A 493 -20.86 16.90 -4.10
C GLY A 493 -21.66 17.27 -2.83
N GLN A 494 -22.68 16.47 -2.48
CA GLN A 494 -23.47 16.64 -1.25
C GLN A 494 -22.82 15.92 -0.07
N LEU A 495 -22.24 14.74 -0.34
CA LEU A 495 -21.60 13.89 0.65
C LEU A 495 -20.33 14.52 1.26
N ILE A 496 -19.48 15.15 0.45
CA ILE A 496 -18.20 15.69 0.95
C ILE A 496 -18.41 16.70 2.10
N PRO A 497 -19.30 17.71 2.01
CA PRO A 497 -19.64 18.55 3.16
C PRO A 497 -20.10 17.82 4.43
N GLU A 498 -20.71 16.62 4.34
CA GLU A 498 -21.07 15.81 5.50
C GLU A 498 -19.86 15.05 6.08
N LEU A 499 -19.03 14.45 5.21
CA LEU A 499 -17.77 13.82 5.60
C LEU A 499 -16.83 14.81 6.31
N LEU A 500 -16.74 16.03 5.80
CA LEU A 500 -15.90 17.09 6.37
C LEU A 500 -16.39 17.56 7.74
N ARG A 501 -17.71 17.75 7.95
CA ARG A 501 -18.26 18.07 9.29
C ARG A 501 -17.98 16.95 10.30
N THR A 502 -18.04 15.69 9.85
CA THR A 502 -17.65 14.54 10.67
C THR A 502 -16.17 14.59 11.05
N ALA A 503 -15.31 15.04 10.13
CA ALA A 503 -13.86 15.14 10.24
C ALA A 503 -13.29 16.32 11.06
N CYS A 504 -14.10 17.05 11.85
CA CYS A 504 -13.66 18.23 12.60
C CYS A 504 -13.12 19.36 11.68
N ALA A 505 -13.84 19.67 10.59
CA ALA A 505 -13.37 20.58 9.54
C ALA A 505 -12.96 21.99 10.02
N GLU A 506 -13.44 22.44 11.19
CA GLU A 506 -12.98 23.67 11.86
C GLU A 506 -11.53 23.61 12.38
N GLN A 507 -10.90 22.44 12.40
CA GLN A 507 -9.51 22.23 12.82
C GLN A 507 -8.55 21.93 11.65
N VAL A 508 -9.08 21.69 10.46
CA VAL A 508 -8.30 21.32 9.27
C VAL A 508 -7.70 22.58 8.63
N THR A 509 -6.38 22.73 8.75
CA THR A 509 -5.62 23.85 8.16
C THR A 509 -4.99 23.49 6.82
N HIS A 510 -4.87 22.21 6.48
CA HIS A 510 -4.28 21.74 5.22
C HIS A 510 -5.21 20.76 4.49
N LEU A 511 -5.49 21.02 3.20
CA LEU A 511 -6.20 20.12 2.29
C LEU A 511 -5.30 19.76 1.11
N ASP A 512 -4.97 18.49 0.92
CA ASP A 512 -4.44 17.96 -0.35
C ASP A 512 -5.57 17.26 -1.12
N ALA A 513 -5.99 17.87 -2.23
CA ALA A 513 -6.97 17.34 -3.15
C ALA A 513 -6.33 16.93 -4.49
N GLY A 514 -5.01 16.65 -4.50
CA GLY A 514 -4.28 16.26 -5.71
C GLY A 514 -4.73 14.95 -6.36
N SER A 515 -5.44 14.12 -5.60
CA SER A 515 -6.10 12.90 -6.10
C SER A 515 -7.60 13.08 -6.35
N THR A 516 -8.14 14.29 -6.21
CA THR A 516 -9.55 14.60 -6.49
C THR A 516 -9.79 14.85 -7.98
N ARG A 517 -10.82 14.20 -8.52
CA ARG A 517 -11.34 14.40 -9.87
C ARG A 517 -12.83 14.71 -9.79
N ASP A 518 -13.34 15.31 -10.86
CA ASP A 518 -14.76 15.44 -11.17
C ASP A 518 -15.62 16.29 -10.20
N LEU A 519 -15.00 17.10 -9.34
CA LEU A 519 -15.70 18.13 -8.57
C LEU A 519 -15.94 19.40 -9.37
N ASP A 520 -17.19 19.86 -9.36
CA ASP A 520 -17.60 21.14 -9.89
C ASP A 520 -17.44 22.30 -8.88
N LYS A 521 -17.76 23.51 -9.34
CA LYS A 521 -17.68 24.74 -8.55
C LYS A 521 -18.59 24.73 -7.31
N ALA A 522 -19.76 24.07 -7.38
CA ALA A 522 -20.72 24.02 -6.28
C ALA A 522 -20.24 23.07 -5.17
N ALA A 523 -19.69 21.90 -5.54
CA ALA A 523 -19.04 20.99 -4.61
C ALA A 523 -17.84 21.67 -3.91
N TRP A 524 -16.99 22.38 -4.67
CA TRP A 524 -15.89 23.16 -4.11
C TRP A 524 -16.34 24.29 -3.18
N LEU A 525 -17.40 25.03 -3.51
CA LEU A 525 -17.99 26.01 -2.60
C LEU A 525 -18.52 25.35 -1.32
N GLY A 526 -19.05 24.13 -1.39
CA GLY A 526 -19.42 23.32 -0.22
C GLY A 526 -18.22 22.94 0.66
N VAL A 527 -17.13 22.48 0.05
CA VAL A 527 -15.84 22.17 0.72
C VAL A 527 -15.30 23.41 1.46
N PHE A 528 -15.20 24.55 0.77
CA PHE A 528 -14.71 25.79 1.38
C PHE A 528 -15.71 26.44 2.35
N ALA A 529 -16.98 26.00 2.37
CA ALA A 529 -17.96 26.47 3.36
C ALA A 529 -17.82 25.79 4.72
N VAL A 530 -17.26 24.58 4.78
CA VAL A 530 -17.10 23.81 6.03
C VAL A 530 -15.67 23.83 6.60
N LEU A 531 -14.67 24.28 5.85
CA LEU A 531 -13.25 24.38 6.25
C LEU A 531 -12.81 25.83 6.55
N PRO A 532 -13.30 26.50 7.63
CA PRO A 532 -12.98 27.90 7.91
C PRO A 532 -11.51 28.14 8.31
N ALA A 533 -10.83 27.11 8.81
CA ALA A 533 -9.44 27.18 9.24
C ALA A 533 -8.42 26.91 8.12
N LEU A 534 -8.86 26.72 6.87
CA LEU A 534 -8.00 26.29 5.77
C LEU A 534 -6.94 27.36 5.41
N GLU A 535 -5.67 27.02 5.62
CA GLU A 535 -4.47 27.86 5.46
C GLU A 535 -3.60 27.41 4.26
N SER A 536 -3.62 26.11 3.95
CA SER A 536 -2.89 25.49 2.85
C SER A 536 -3.80 24.62 1.98
N LEU A 537 -3.78 24.83 0.67
CA LEU A 537 -4.48 24.01 -0.31
C LEU A 537 -3.49 23.42 -1.33
N CYS A 538 -3.59 22.12 -1.61
CA CYS A 538 -2.89 21.45 -2.70
C CYS A 538 -3.90 20.91 -3.72
N LEU A 539 -3.69 21.26 -5.00
CA LEU A 539 -4.45 20.79 -6.16
C LEU A 539 -3.48 20.13 -7.15
N THR A 540 -4.00 19.27 -8.04
CA THR A 540 -3.19 18.66 -9.12
C THR A 540 -3.92 18.75 -10.44
N THR A 541 -3.24 19.31 -11.44
CA THR A 541 -3.63 19.25 -12.84
C THR A 541 -2.87 18.11 -13.50
N MET A 542 -3.39 16.89 -13.36
CA MET A 542 -2.98 15.82 -14.26
C MET A 542 -3.48 16.16 -15.67
N GLU A 543 -2.71 15.78 -16.69
CA GLU A 543 -3.00 16.01 -18.11
C GLU A 543 -4.39 15.49 -18.58
N SER A 544 -5.01 14.56 -17.83
CA SER A 544 -6.42 14.24 -18.00
C SER A 544 -7.29 15.48 -17.82
N ARG A 545 -7.97 15.92 -18.90
CA ARG A 545 -8.87 17.10 -18.94
C ARG A 545 -9.83 17.22 -17.74
N ILE A 546 -10.19 16.09 -17.13
CA ILE A 546 -11.01 15.96 -15.93
C ILE A 546 -10.31 16.52 -14.67
N ALA A 547 -9.05 16.19 -14.42
CA ALA A 547 -8.30 16.72 -13.28
C ALA A 547 -8.08 18.23 -13.44
N VAL A 548 -7.77 18.67 -14.66
CA VAL A 548 -7.69 20.08 -15.04
C VAL A 548 -8.98 20.83 -14.72
N SER A 549 -10.14 20.35 -15.18
CA SER A 549 -11.42 21.00 -14.90
C SER A 549 -11.76 21.04 -13.42
N THR A 550 -11.31 20.04 -12.66
CA THR A 550 -11.48 19.98 -11.19
C THR A 550 -10.66 21.06 -10.48
N ALA A 551 -9.41 21.25 -10.88
CA ALA A 551 -8.54 22.30 -10.34
C ALA A 551 -9.03 23.71 -10.75
N ILE A 552 -9.47 23.89 -11.99
CA ILE A 552 -10.12 25.12 -12.47
C ILE A 552 -11.37 25.44 -11.63
N ALA A 553 -12.25 24.46 -11.39
CA ALA A 553 -13.45 24.64 -10.59
C ALA A 553 -13.13 25.03 -9.14
N GLY A 554 -12.05 24.51 -8.56
CA GLY A 554 -11.56 24.91 -7.24
C GLY A 554 -11.07 26.36 -7.20
N LEU A 555 -10.22 26.75 -8.15
CA LEU A 555 -9.72 28.14 -8.26
C LEU A 555 -10.83 29.15 -8.55
N ASP A 556 -11.83 28.78 -9.36
CA ASP A 556 -13.00 29.60 -9.65
C ASP A 556 -13.96 29.70 -8.44
N ALA A 557 -14.15 28.60 -7.69
CA ALA A 557 -14.90 28.62 -6.43
C ALA A 557 -14.24 29.53 -5.37
N LEU A 558 -12.90 29.51 -5.26
CA LEU A 558 -12.15 30.44 -4.42
C LEU A 558 -12.31 31.89 -4.91
N SER A 559 -12.16 32.13 -6.22
CA SER A 559 -12.28 33.47 -6.82
C SER A 559 -13.68 34.09 -6.68
N SER A 560 -14.72 33.26 -6.64
CA SER A 560 -16.12 33.70 -6.63
C SER A 560 -16.64 34.09 -5.23
N ARG A 561 -15.90 33.81 -4.16
CA ARG A 561 -16.27 34.18 -2.79
C ARG A 561 -15.52 35.44 -2.36
N ALA A 562 -16.16 36.60 -2.58
CA ALA A 562 -15.73 37.89 -2.03
C ALA A 562 -15.60 37.87 -0.49
N GLU A 563 -16.34 36.97 0.18
CA GLU A 563 -16.34 36.76 1.63
C GLU A 563 -15.77 35.37 2.00
N THR A 564 -14.62 34.99 1.44
CA THR A 564 -13.91 33.79 1.90
C THR A 564 -13.36 34.03 3.31
N THR A 565 -13.88 33.32 4.30
CA THR A 565 -13.28 33.24 5.64
C THR A 565 -12.02 32.38 5.69
N THR A 566 -11.72 31.64 4.61
CA THR A 566 -10.55 30.77 4.51
C THR A 566 -9.26 31.56 4.46
N ARG A 567 -8.25 31.11 5.22
CA ARG A 567 -7.00 31.82 5.47
C ARG A 567 -5.89 31.41 4.50
N ILE A 568 -6.25 30.97 3.29
CA ILE A 568 -5.36 30.29 2.36
C ILE A 568 -4.20 31.22 1.95
N HIS A 569 -3.05 30.98 2.57
CA HIS A 569 -1.80 31.71 2.33
C HIS A 569 -0.75 30.82 1.65
N THR A 570 -1.00 29.51 1.59
CA THR A 570 -0.21 28.55 0.80
C THR A 570 -1.10 27.87 -0.24
N LEU A 571 -0.75 28.03 -1.51
CA LEU A 571 -1.36 27.29 -2.62
C LEU A 571 -0.29 26.44 -3.30
N ARG A 572 -0.51 25.13 -3.34
CA ARG A 572 0.32 24.14 -4.03
C ARG A 572 -0.42 23.63 -5.26
N LEU A 573 0.26 23.59 -6.40
CA LEU A 573 -0.25 23.12 -7.67
C LEU A 573 0.74 22.10 -8.24
N ARG A 574 0.28 20.87 -8.53
CA ARG A 574 1.11 19.84 -9.19
C ARG A 574 0.60 19.62 -10.62
N ALA A 575 1.42 19.91 -11.63
CA ALA A 575 1.17 19.51 -13.02
C ALA A 575 1.99 18.24 -13.31
N ILE A 576 1.30 17.17 -13.70
CA ILE A 576 1.87 15.82 -13.83
C ILE A 576 1.45 15.22 -15.19
N ASP A 577 2.43 14.75 -15.99
CA ASP A 577 2.17 13.93 -17.18
C ASP A 577 1.46 12.63 -16.77
N SER A 578 0.34 12.32 -17.43
CA SER A 578 -0.53 11.22 -17.00
C SER A 578 0.03 9.81 -17.26
N ASN A 579 1.10 9.67 -18.05
CA ASN A 579 1.62 8.39 -18.52
C ASN A 579 3.13 8.20 -18.30
N GLY A 580 3.94 9.26 -18.18
CA GLY A 580 5.41 9.17 -18.17
C GLY A 580 6.01 8.61 -19.49
N ALA A 581 5.16 8.43 -20.50
CA ALA A 581 5.52 7.99 -21.83
C ALA A 581 6.14 9.18 -22.57
N ARG A 582 7.47 9.28 -22.52
CA ARG A 582 8.29 10.34 -23.14
C ARG A 582 7.71 10.79 -24.49
N ARG A 583 7.11 11.98 -24.51
CA ARG A 583 6.51 12.56 -25.72
C ARG A 583 7.62 12.99 -26.66
N GLU A 584 7.79 12.25 -27.76
CA GLU A 584 8.84 12.53 -28.76
C GLU A 584 8.53 13.78 -29.63
N HIS A 585 7.35 14.40 -29.47
CA HIS A 585 6.96 15.64 -30.13
C HIS A 585 6.33 16.67 -29.17
N PRO A 586 6.98 17.82 -28.91
CA PRO A 586 6.46 18.89 -28.04
C PRO A 586 5.62 19.93 -28.80
N TYR A 587 4.91 19.54 -29.87
CA TYR A 587 4.32 20.47 -30.85
C TYR A 587 2.85 20.17 -31.25
N ASP A 588 2.14 19.26 -30.57
CA ASP A 588 0.68 19.20 -30.78
C ASP A 588 0.00 20.37 -30.07
N HIS A 589 -0.27 21.44 -30.82
CA HIS A 589 -0.86 22.67 -30.31
C HIS A 589 -2.24 22.49 -29.63
N GLY A 590 -2.94 21.37 -29.87
CA GLY A 590 -4.17 21.04 -29.16
C GLY A 590 -3.97 20.69 -27.68
N GLU A 591 -2.74 20.35 -27.27
CA GLU A 591 -2.41 19.93 -25.90
C GLU A 591 -2.12 21.10 -24.96
N GLY A 592 -2.00 22.34 -25.46
CA GLY A 592 -1.82 23.56 -24.64
C GLY A 592 -3.10 24.32 -24.26
N GLU A 593 -4.22 24.10 -24.95
CA GLU A 593 -5.43 24.94 -24.77
C GLU A 593 -6.05 24.82 -23.37
N TRP A 594 -5.91 23.66 -22.71
CA TRP A 594 -6.43 23.44 -21.36
C TRP A 594 -5.63 24.20 -20.29
N LEU A 595 -4.31 24.33 -20.48
CA LEU A 595 -3.42 25.12 -19.61
C LEU A 595 -3.74 26.61 -19.68
N TYR A 596 -4.16 27.13 -20.83
CA TYR A 596 -4.58 28.53 -20.97
C TYR A 596 -5.76 28.85 -20.04
N ARG A 597 -6.76 27.97 -19.93
CA ARG A 597 -7.88 28.16 -19.01
C ARG A 597 -7.43 28.09 -17.54
N PHE A 598 -6.56 27.13 -17.21
CA PHE A 598 -6.03 26.98 -15.86
C PHE A 598 -5.21 28.20 -15.41
N THR A 599 -4.28 28.67 -16.24
CA THR A 599 -3.48 29.88 -15.98
C THR A 599 -4.35 31.14 -15.88
N ALA A 600 -5.38 31.29 -16.72
CA ALA A 600 -6.32 32.41 -16.64
C ALA A 600 -7.17 32.40 -15.35
N THR A 601 -7.63 31.22 -14.88
CA THR A 601 -8.35 31.12 -13.60
C THR A 601 -7.41 31.32 -12.40
N LEU A 602 -6.16 30.87 -12.48
CA LEU A 602 -5.13 31.13 -11.47
C LEU A 602 -4.80 32.63 -11.38
N GLU A 603 -4.63 33.31 -12.52
CA GLU A 603 -4.46 34.76 -12.60
C GLU A 603 -5.65 35.50 -11.96
N ALA A 604 -6.89 35.08 -12.27
CA ALA A 604 -8.09 35.66 -11.67
C ALA A 604 -8.13 35.51 -10.15
N TYR A 605 -7.76 34.35 -9.62
CA TYR A 605 -7.64 34.11 -8.18
C TYR A 605 -6.58 35.01 -7.54
N VAL A 606 -5.36 35.03 -8.08
CA VAL A 606 -4.24 35.83 -7.53
C VAL A 606 -4.55 37.33 -7.61
N ARG A 607 -5.17 37.82 -8.69
CA ARG A 607 -5.69 39.19 -8.81
C ARG A 607 -6.71 39.49 -7.71
N GLY A 608 -7.72 38.64 -7.53
CA GLY A 608 -8.75 38.84 -6.49
C GLY A 608 -8.16 38.89 -5.08
N ARG A 609 -7.20 38.00 -4.76
CA ARG A 609 -6.46 38.01 -3.48
C ARG A 609 -5.64 39.29 -3.31
N ARG A 610 -4.98 39.78 -4.36
CA ARG A 610 -4.22 41.04 -4.38
C ARG A 610 -5.10 42.28 -4.19
N GLU A 611 -6.31 42.27 -4.73
CA GLU A 611 -7.30 43.34 -4.56
C GLU A 611 -7.90 43.34 -3.15
N ALA A 612 -8.25 42.16 -2.62
CA ALA A 612 -8.71 42.00 -1.23
C ALA A 612 -7.65 42.42 -0.20
N TRP A 613 -6.38 42.07 -0.41
CA TRP A 613 -5.27 42.48 0.46
C TRP A 613 -5.09 44.01 0.46
N ARG A 614 -5.19 44.65 -0.72
CA ARG A 614 -5.12 46.11 -0.85
C ARG A 614 -6.30 46.86 -0.23
N SER A 615 -7.50 46.28 -0.22
CA SER A 615 -8.71 46.94 0.31
C SER A 615 -8.91 46.75 1.81
N THR A 616 -8.40 45.65 2.38
CA THR A 616 -8.57 45.29 3.81
C THR A 616 -7.30 45.50 4.66
N GLY A 617 -6.13 45.66 4.04
CA GLY A 617 -4.85 45.80 4.74
C GLY A 617 -4.47 44.53 5.52
N GLU A 618 -4.03 44.70 6.76
CA GLU A 618 -3.57 43.60 7.62
C GLU A 618 -4.67 42.59 7.98
N ALA A 619 -5.95 42.91 7.75
CA ALA A 619 -7.07 42.03 8.09
C ALA A 619 -7.23 40.80 7.17
N CYS A 620 -6.55 40.76 6.02
CA CYS A 620 -6.55 39.62 5.12
C CYS A 620 -5.14 39.06 4.94
N THR A 621 -4.94 37.78 5.27
CA THR A 621 -3.66 37.11 5.06
C THR A 621 -3.29 37.12 3.57
N PRO A 622 -2.09 37.57 3.17
CA PRO A 622 -1.66 37.52 1.76
C PRO A 622 -1.40 36.08 1.30
N LEU A 623 -1.31 35.87 -0.02
CA LEU A 623 -0.86 34.59 -0.58
C LEU A 623 0.67 34.50 -0.47
N SER A 624 1.16 34.01 0.68
CA SER A 624 2.58 33.94 1.04
C SER A 624 3.42 32.98 0.18
N LEU A 625 2.82 31.90 -0.33
CA LEU A 625 3.49 30.90 -1.15
C LEU A 625 2.54 30.38 -2.24
N LEU A 626 3.00 30.48 -3.49
CA LEU A 626 2.46 29.77 -4.65
C LEU A 626 3.51 28.75 -5.13
N GLU A 627 3.42 27.52 -4.65
CA GLU A 627 4.29 26.42 -5.06
C GLU A 627 3.68 25.70 -6.26
N ILE A 628 4.43 25.60 -7.35
CA ILE A 628 4.04 24.89 -8.57
C ILE A 628 5.11 23.84 -8.87
N ARG A 629 4.73 22.56 -8.89
CA ARG A 629 5.57 21.48 -9.41
C ARG A 629 5.08 21.19 -10.82
N ASP A 630 5.92 21.43 -11.81
CA ASP A 630 5.62 21.34 -13.24
C ASP A 630 6.61 20.36 -13.87
N GLU A 631 6.45 19.08 -13.53
CA GLU A 631 7.41 18.00 -13.81
C GLU A 631 7.69 17.82 -15.32
N SER A 632 6.80 18.37 -16.17
CA SER A 632 6.86 18.36 -17.63
C SER A 632 7.18 19.73 -18.26
N ARG A 633 7.41 20.77 -17.44
CA ARG A 633 7.70 22.16 -17.84
C ARG A 633 6.62 22.83 -18.69
N PHE A 634 5.36 22.42 -18.56
CA PHE A 634 4.21 22.94 -19.31
C PHE A 634 4.03 24.47 -19.21
N LEU A 635 4.32 25.07 -18.06
CA LEU A 635 4.20 26.51 -17.82
C LEU A 635 5.44 27.30 -18.30
N SER A 636 6.53 26.60 -18.60
CA SER A 636 7.74 27.21 -19.21
C SER A 636 7.59 27.46 -20.71
N PHE A 637 6.53 26.95 -21.35
CA PHE A 637 6.29 27.18 -22.78
C PHE A 637 5.91 28.66 -23.06
N PRO A 638 6.40 29.27 -24.16
CA PRO A 638 6.10 30.67 -24.51
C PRO A 638 4.60 31.03 -24.61
N LEU A 639 3.72 30.04 -24.80
CA LEU A 639 2.27 30.21 -24.83
C LEU A 639 1.67 30.63 -23.46
N HIS A 640 2.28 30.21 -22.35
CA HIS A 640 1.79 30.43 -20.98
C HIS A 640 2.61 31.46 -20.20
N ARG A 641 3.81 31.79 -20.71
CA ARG A 641 4.71 32.79 -20.12
C ARG A 641 4.03 34.14 -19.81
N PRO A 642 3.21 34.76 -20.69
CA PRO A 642 2.60 36.07 -20.39
C PRO A 642 1.63 36.03 -19.20
N GLN A 643 0.86 34.94 -19.05
CA GLN A 643 -0.04 34.75 -17.92
C GLN A 643 0.75 34.49 -16.62
N MET A 644 1.83 33.72 -16.70
CA MET A 644 2.73 33.47 -15.56
C MET A 644 3.44 34.75 -15.11
N GLU A 645 3.98 35.54 -16.04
CA GLU A 645 4.57 36.87 -15.77
C GLU A 645 3.54 37.79 -15.10
N HIS A 646 2.30 37.81 -15.60
CA HIS A 646 1.21 38.58 -15.01
C HIS A 646 0.81 38.09 -13.60
N ILE A 647 0.84 36.78 -13.33
CA ILE A 647 0.67 36.20 -11.98
C ILE A 647 1.79 36.67 -11.03
N TRP A 648 3.05 36.67 -11.48
CA TRP A 648 4.20 37.14 -10.71
C TRP A 648 4.08 38.63 -10.35
N GLU A 649 3.67 39.50 -11.29
CA GLU A 649 3.40 40.91 -11.00
C GLU A 649 2.29 41.14 -9.95
N LYS A 650 1.33 40.21 -9.82
CA LYS A 650 0.30 40.30 -8.76
C LYS A 650 0.80 39.73 -7.44
N MET A 651 1.67 38.72 -7.45
CA MET A 651 2.34 38.15 -6.28
C MET A 651 3.38 39.08 -5.64
N ASP A 652 4.00 40.00 -6.39
CA ASP A 652 5.00 40.97 -5.93
C ASP A 652 4.66 41.60 -4.56
N GLY A 653 5.38 41.23 -3.50
CA GLY A 653 5.15 41.73 -2.13
C GLY A 653 3.99 41.08 -1.36
N MET A 654 3.22 40.14 -1.93
CA MET A 654 2.34 39.23 -1.17
C MET A 654 3.08 37.99 -0.66
N GLY A 655 4.01 37.47 -1.46
CA GLY A 655 4.66 36.18 -1.23
C GLY A 655 5.57 35.78 -2.39
N ILE A 656 6.06 34.54 -2.35
CA ILE A 656 6.95 33.98 -3.38
C ILE A 656 6.20 33.00 -4.30
N ILE A 657 6.68 32.88 -5.54
CA ILE A 657 6.35 31.77 -6.44
C ILE A 657 7.52 30.80 -6.43
N VAL A 658 7.26 29.51 -6.28
CA VAL A 658 8.26 28.45 -6.35
C VAL A 658 7.89 27.54 -7.53
N LEU A 659 8.78 27.37 -8.50
CA LEU A 659 8.63 26.45 -9.62
C LEU A 659 9.67 25.32 -9.47
N ASP A 660 9.22 24.06 -9.42
CA ASP A 660 10.07 22.87 -9.25
C ASP A 660 11.06 22.93 -8.08
N GLY A 661 10.64 23.57 -6.98
CA GLY A 661 11.45 23.74 -5.77
C GLY A 661 12.45 24.90 -5.81
N SER A 662 12.51 25.67 -6.90
CA SER A 662 13.30 26.90 -7.03
C SER A 662 12.41 28.14 -7.02
N GLU A 663 12.89 29.28 -6.50
CA GLU A 663 12.13 30.54 -6.57
C GLU A 663 12.01 31.01 -8.03
N TRP A 664 10.79 31.26 -8.49
CA TRP A 664 10.54 31.59 -9.90
C TRP A 664 10.63 33.10 -10.15
N ASN A 665 11.54 33.47 -11.04
CA ASN A 665 11.79 34.84 -11.47
C ASN A 665 11.77 34.90 -13.01
N PRO A 666 10.83 35.63 -13.64
CA PRO A 666 10.74 35.68 -15.10
C PRO A 666 11.98 36.31 -15.77
N LYS A 667 12.82 37.03 -15.02
CA LYS A 667 14.06 37.63 -15.53
C LYS A 667 15.17 36.60 -15.76
N SER A 668 15.29 35.54 -14.96
CA SER A 668 16.34 34.52 -15.17
C SER A 668 16.07 33.66 -16.41
N LEU A 669 14.80 33.48 -16.79
CA LEU A 669 14.45 32.82 -18.05
C LEU A 669 14.95 33.60 -19.28
N GLN A 670 15.01 34.94 -19.21
CA GLN A 670 15.57 35.78 -20.28
C GLN A 670 17.10 35.65 -20.40
N GLU A 671 17.77 35.15 -19.35
CA GLU A 671 19.20 34.84 -19.38
C GLU A 671 19.43 33.44 -19.94
N GLU A 672 18.63 32.43 -19.55
CA GLU A 672 18.71 31.08 -20.14
C GLU A 672 18.44 31.07 -21.66
N GLU A 673 17.45 31.84 -22.14
CA GLU A 673 17.15 31.99 -23.57
C GLU A 673 18.24 32.72 -24.39
N GLN A 674 19.27 33.29 -23.74
CA GLN A 674 20.45 33.85 -24.43
C GLN A 674 21.61 32.85 -24.53
N TYR A 675 21.49 31.67 -23.93
CA TYR A 675 22.49 30.59 -23.98
C TYR A 675 22.06 29.36 -24.83
N VAL A 676 20.89 29.43 -25.49
CA VAL A 676 20.30 28.36 -26.32
C VAL A 676 20.19 28.80 -27.78
#